data_AF-A0A1B6F0D0-F1
#
_entry.id   AF-A0A1B6F0D0-F1
#
_cell.length_a   1.000
_cell.length_b   1.000
_cell.length_c   1.000
_cell.angle_alpha   90.00
_cell.angle_beta   90.00
_cell.angle_gamma   90.00
#
_symmetry.space_group_name_H-M   'P 1'
#
loop_
_entity.id
_entity.type
_entity.pdbx_description
1 polymer ?
#
loop_
_entity_poly.entity_id
_entity_poly.type
_entity_poly.pdbx_seq_one_letter_code
_entity_poly.pdbx_strand_id
1 'polypeptide(L)'
;DRHIRLQALYASYKVHVYHPDKLYDIYWPIFIDRFQNAELRIAAYLTVISNVHITYYDLLKIYWFMSTENEMTLYNVHYSTLQSISESTEKHYQKVSQLCRQILKLTAPPAKTTMLNNNRIYNYRDPVYGYGGGVQVVSTVTGPSATLFLDFSSNFFNTPFSYYTIFMKIDGLESPFLSSLISGTNYTNWMEMNQIIKYYKAFTQLKTIRIELTVSKNDYVVQSDYYDYSNLSEFMKTLSLFTTSDQKIQHSFNFDFMYYGKLVTASGLGTPVYLDVFMPRLSSYSIPMIISSAKPNTYHIDSEFKGILHGHISLSHYEPFKQYYYSTRRNYRIDYALPLYADITPISKQQIIKVSLMRHDKSSGSDAAHNPTYDLIGFENYVYDFAYVATANSTHGLYNHIYDTFYFSKGEQHKREVMLYDTELENFGTHFTAKYFDCENGFGPGSFWDQFYLISNKYTKSYHDNPFMYYYLTARNFYSHLILSPYSQRCGSAFYLTPSKQNPVSRIDLYKRLDINHSPLPFAYLPAYKVKTHTTVSIKGDQPDTVLKTWDFIFNYGLTSGHQYYHYSMQLFEKFLSKPGQRICLDGTGHYADKEFHSTYNFTYGYGHDLKCLTTEGFMANITGTAKYSKEQEILLKKQPTILRPMRSSLSFHW
;
A
#
# COMPACT_ATOMS: atom_id res chain seq x y z
N ASP A 1 4.64 -35.09 -12.34
CA ASP A 1 4.03 -33.79 -12.66
C ASP A 1 4.53 -32.72 -11.67
N ARG A 2 5.35 -31.75 -12.12
CA ARG A 2 5.93 -30.70 -11.25
C ARG A 2 4.88 -29.65 -10.86
N HIS A 3 4.00 -29.30 -11.77
CA HIS A 3 3.02 -28.23 -11.59
C HIS A 3 1.94 -28.65 -10.59
N ILE A 4 1.37 -29.85 -10.75
CA ILE A 4 0.39 -30.38 -9.79
C ILE A 4 1.00 -30.49 -8.38
N ARG A 5 2.26 -30.91 -8.26
CA ARG A 5 2.95 -30.96 -6.96
C ARG A 5 3.06 -29.58 -6.32
N LEU A 6 3.42 -28.55 -7.10
CA LEU A 6 3.53 -27.18 -6.60
C LEU A 6 2.17 -26.65 -6.12
N GLN A 7 1.11 -26.89 -6.90
CA GLN A 7 -0.26 -26.52 -6.52
C GLN A 7 -0.70 -27.24 -5.24
N ALA A 8 -0.40 -28.53 -5.11
CA ALA A 8 -0.69 -29.27 -3.89
C ALA A 8 0.03 -28.68 -2.67
N LEU A 9 1.30 -28.28 -2.79
CA LEU A 9 2.05 -27.63 -1.72
C LEU A 9 1.43 -26.29 -1.30
N TYR A 10 1.01 -25.45 -2.26
CA TYR A 10 0.33 -24.19 -1.97
C TYR A 10 -1.07 -24.37 -1.38
N ALA A 11 -1.84 -25.34 -1.87
CA ALA A 11 -3.15 -25.66 -1.30
C ALA A 11 -3.05 -26.11 0.17
N SER A 12 -2.00 -26.87 0.49
CA SER A 12 -1.74 -27.33 1.87
C SER A 12 -1.01 -26.31 2.74
N TYR A 13 -0.38 -25.27 2.16
CA TYR A 13 0.25 -24.17 2.91
C TYR A 13 -0.70 -23.55 3.92
N LYS A 14 -1.98 -23.35 3.58
CA LYS A 14 -2.98 -22.75 4.50
C LYS A 14 -3.47 -23.70 5.61
N VAL A 15 -3.21 -25.00 5.49
CA VAL A 15 -3.58 -26.02 6.49
C VAL A 15 -2.56 -26.11 7.64
N HIS A 16 -1.42 -25.41 7.54
CA HIS A 16 -0.35 -25.40 8.56
C HIS A 16 -0.81 -25.04 9.98
N VAL A 17 -1.90 -24.29 10.11
CA VAL A 17 -2.47 -23.90 11.40
C VAL A 17 -3.18 -25.08 12.10
N TYR A 18 -3.77 -26.00 11.36
CA TYR A 18 -4.59 -27.08 11.91
C TYR A 18 -3.80 -28.37 12.20
N HIS A 19 -2.79 -28.67 11.38
CA HIS A 19 -1.98 -29.88 11.50
C HIS A 19 -0.46 -29.60 11.37
N PRO A 20 0.10 -28.76 12.25
CA PRO A 20 1.48 -28.29 12.13
C PRO A 20 2.53 -29.42 12.11
N ASP A 21 2.35 -30.46 12.92
CA ASP A 21 3.34 -31.53 13.06
C ASP A 21 3.39 -32.42 11.81
N LYS A 22 2.22 -32.82 11.29
CA LYS A 22 2.12 -33.64 10.07
C LYS A 22 2.71 -32.94 8.85
N LEU A 23 2.52 -31.62 8.78
CA LEU A 23 3.02 -30.85 7.66
C LEU A 23 4.54 -30.74 7.73
N TYR A 24 5.13 -30.52 8.91
CA TYR A 24 6.59 -30.56 9.04
C TYR A 24 7.20 -31.86 8.47
N ASP A 25 6.63 -33.02 8.82
CA ASP A 25 7.11 -34.32 8.34
C ASP A 25 7.00 -34.51 6.82
N ILE A 26 5.99 -33.90 6.19
CA ILE A 26 5.77 -33.98 4.74
C ILE A 26 6.68 -33.02 3.98
N TYR A 27 6.83 -31.78 4.46
CA TYR A 27 7.54 -30.73 3.74
C TYR A 27 9.04 -30.73 4.00
N TRP A 28 9.50 -31.16 5.17
CA TRP A 28 10.92 -31.20 5.50
C TRP A 28 11.74 -32.01 4.48
N PRO A 29 11.34 -33.23 4.09
CA PRO A 29 12.06 -34.01 3.08
C PRO A 29 12.10 -33.32 1.70
N ILE A 30 11.03 -32.63 1.32
CA ILE A 30 10.95 -31.91 0.03
C ILE A 30 11.91 -30.71 0.02
N PHE A 31 12.01 -30.00 1.15
CA PHE A 31 12.89 -28.84 1.30
C PHE A 31 14.38 -29.23 1.20
N ILE A 32 14.80 -30.28 1.92
CA ILE A 32 16.22 -30.66 2.01
C ILE A 32 16.73 -31.43 0.79
N ASP A 33 15.84 -32.01 -0.02
CA ASP A 33 16.22 -32.77 -1.21
C ASP A 33 16.72 -31.84 -2.33
N ARG A 34 18.05 -31.79 -2.50
CA ARG A 34 18.73 -30.98 -3.52
C ARG A 34 18.41 -31.38 -4.96
N PHE A 35 17.87 -32.58 -5.18
CA PHE A 35 17.45 -33.05 -6.51
C PHE A 35 16.05 -32.55 -6.89
N GLN A 36 15.28 -31.97 -5.95
CA GLN A 36 14.00 -31.34 -6.28
C GLN A 36 14.18 -29.99 -6.97
N ASN A 37 13.16 -29.63 -7.76
CA ASN A 37 13.08 -28.31 -8.37
C ASN A 37 13.06 -27.21 -7.28
N ALA A 38 13.79 -26.11 -7.51
CA ALA A 38 13.89 -24.99 -6.59
C ALA A 38 12.51 -24.46 -6.13
N GLU A 39 11.52 -24.39 -7.03
CA GLU A 39 10.16 -23.96 -6.67
C GLU A 39 9.50 -24.84 -5.60
N LEU A 40 9.62 -26.16 -5.72
CA LEU A 40 9.04 -27.09 -4.76
C LEU A 40 9.75 -26.97 -3.41
N ARG A 41 11.08 -26.82 -3.44
CA ARG A 41 11.90 -26.63 -2.25
C ARG A 41 11.58 -25.31 -1.55
N ILE A 42 11.33 -24.24 -2.30
CA ILE A 42 10.95 -22.93 -1.75
C ILE A 42 9.54 -22.98 -1.14
N ALA A 43 8.56 -23.56 -1.84
CA ALA A 43 7.21 -23.71 -1.29
C ALA A 43 7.22 -24.57 -0.02
N ALA A 44 8.00 -25.65 0.00
CA ALA A 44 8.19 -26.48 1.19
C ALA A 44 8.89 -25.72 2.33
N TYR A 45 9.97 -25.00 2.02
CA TYR A 45 10.67 -24.13 2.98
C TYR A 45 9.73 -23.11 3.62
N LEU A 46 8.93 -22.40 2.81
CA LEU A 46 7.99 -21.40 3.29
C LEU A 46 6.94 -22.02 4.22
N THR A 47 6.52 -23.26 3.96
CA THR A 47 5.59 -23.97 4.84
C THR A 47 6.24 -24.37 6.17
N VAL A 48 7.49 -24.86 6.12
CA VAL A 48 8.26 -25.25 7.32
C VAL A 48 8.55 -24.03 8.21
N ILE A 49 9.04 -22.93 7.63
CA ILE A 49 9.44 -21.73 8.38
C ILE A 49 8.23 -20.97 8.96
N SER A 50 7.07 -21.02 8.29
CA SER A 50 5.81 -20.40 8.75
C SER A 50 5.04 -21.28 9.75
N ASN A 51 5.56 -22.45 10.11
CA ASN A 51 4.89 -23.35 11.05
C ASN A 51 4.73 -22.68 12.43
N VAL A 52 3.50 -22.65 12.96
CA VAL A 52 3.17 -22.05 14.25
C VAL A 52 3.91 -22.74 15.41
N HIS A 53 4.29 -24.00 15.25
CA HIS A 53 5.03 -24.80 16.25
C HIS A 53 6.54 -24.83 16.03
N ILE A 54 7.08 -23.99 15.13
CA ILE A 54 8.52 -24.01 14.84
C ILE A 54 9.36 -23.81 16.12
N THR A 55 10.28 -24.73 16.36
CA THR A 55 11.13 -24.70 17.56
C THR A 55 12.50 -24.09 17.26
N TYR A 56 13.25 -23.76 18.32
CA TYR A 56 14.65 -23.36 18.20
C TYR A 56 15.51 -24.41 17.46
N TYR A 57 15.26 -25.69 17.74
CA TYR A 57 15.99 -26.79 17.12
C TYR A 57 15.73 -26.86 15.61
N ASP A 58 14.49 -26.61 15.17
CA ASP A 58 14.14 -26.59 13.75
C ASP A 58 14.82 -25.43 13.01
N LEU A 59 14.86 -24.25 13.61
CA LEU A 59 15.56 -23.09 13.05
C LEU A 59 17.06 -23.33 12.91
N LEU A 60 17.68 -24.00 13.89
CA LEU A 60 19.09 -24.39 13.78
C LEU A 60 19.32 -25.42 12.68
N LYS A 61 18.46 -26.44 12.53
CA LYS A 61 18.56 -27.39 11.43
C LYS A 61 18.48 -26.69 10.07
N ILE A 62 17.54 -25.76 9.92
CA ILE A 62 17.40 -24.93 8.72
C ILE A 62 18.69 -24.15 8.49
N TYR A 63 19.21 -23.45 9.50
CA TYR A 63 20.46 -22.70 9.39
C TYR A 63 21.63 -23.56 8.90
N TRP A 64 21.85 -24.72 9.52
CA TRP A 64 22.94 -25.63 9.13
C TRP A 64 22.77 -26.13 7.70
N PHE A 65 21.57 -26.50 7.30
CA PHE A 65 21.28 -26.88 5.93
C PHE A 65 21.59 -25.73 4.95
N MET A 66 21.05 -24.55 5.22
CA MET A 66 21.20 -23.36 4.39
C MET A 66 22.65 -22.86 4.29
N SER A 67 23.50 -23.13 5.28
CA SER A 67 24.93 -22.79 5.24
C SER A 67 25.70 -23.51 4.12
N THR A 68 25.15 -24.60 3.60
CA THR A 68 25.73 -25.41 2.51
C THR A 68 24.84 -25.44 1.26
N GLU A 69 23.84 -24.56 1.20
CA GLU A 69 22.92 -24.45 0.07
C GLU A 69 23.60 -23.75 -1.11
N ASN A 70 23.46 -24.35 -2.31
CA ASN A 70 24.04 -23.80 -3.53
C ASN A 70 22.99 -23.08 -4.40
N GLU A 71 21.71 -23.38 -4.21
CA GLU A 71 20.62 -22.73 -4.94
C GLU A 71 20.38 -21.30 -4.42
N MET A 72 20.93 -20.32 -5.14
CA MET A 72 20.89 -18.91 -4.75
C MET A 72 19.47 -18.35 -4.60
N THR A 73 18.49 -18.84 -5.39
CA THR A 73 17.10 -18.38 -5.26
C THR A 73 16.51 -18.78 -3.91
N LEU A 74 16.73 -20.03 -3.48
CA LEU A 74 16.29 -20.51 -2.18
C LEU A 74 17.03 -19.80 -1.03
N TYR A 75 18.34 -19.59 -1.17
CA TYR A 75 19.14 -18.86 -0.19
C TYR A 75 18.66 -17.42 0.01
N ASN A 76 18.35 -16.70 -1.08
CA ASN A 76 17.84 -15.33 -1.03
C ASN A 76 16.45 -15.27 -0.37
N VAL A 77 15.56 -16.22 -0.68
CA VAL A 77 14.24 -16.33 -0.03
C VAL A 77 14.41 -16.63 1.46
N HIS A 78 15.33 -17.51 1.84
CA HIS A 78 15.62 -17.80 3.24
C HIS A 78 16.11 -16.56 4.00
N TYR A 79 17.15 -15.90 3.47
CA TYR A 79 17.74 -14.72 4.10
C TYR A 79 16.70 -13.60 4.30
N SER A 80 15.90 -13.30 3.27
CA SER A 80 14.84 -12.29 3.35
C SER A 80 13.68 -12.71 4.26
N THR A 81 13.36 -14.00 4.36
CA THR A 81 12.38 -14.51 5.32
C THR A 81 12.86 -14.30 6.76
N LEU A 82 14.12 -14.62 7.06
CA LEU A 82 14.69 -14.37 8.39
C LEU A 82 14.64 -12.89 8.75
N GLN A 83 15.02 -12.00 7.81
CA GLN A 83 14.90 -10.55 7.99
C GLN A 83 13.45 -10.14 8.28
N SER A 84 12.49 -10.61 7.48
CA SER A 84 11.07 -10.35 7.64
C SER A 84 10.50 -10.79 8.98
N ILE A 85 10.76 -12.03 9.40
CA ILE A 85 10.28 -12.55 10.69
C ILE A 85 10.93 -11.77 11.85
N SER A 86 12.22 -11.42 11.71
CA SER A 86 12.97 -10.69 12.74
C SER A 86 12.43 -9.28 13.03
N GLU A 87 11.82 -8.65 12.03
CA GLU A 87 11.25 -7.29 12.11
C GLU A 87 9.72 -7.31 12.28
N SER A 88 9.09 -8.48 12.20
CA SER A 88 7.64 -8.65 12.22
C SER A 88 7.01 -8.22 13.56
N THR A 89 5.85 -7.58 13.48
CA THR A 89 5.05 -7.13 14.64
C THR A 89 3.92 -8.08 15.01
N GLU A 90 3.71 -9.14 14.23
CA GLU A 90 2.67 -10.14 14.46
C GLU A 90 2.97 -11.02 15.68
N LYS A 91 1.91 -11.34 16.44
CA LYS A 91 2.02 -12.03 17.73
C LYS A 91 2.64 -13.42 17.61
N HIS A 92 2.32 -14.19 16.57
CA HIS A 92 2.88 -15.54 16.42
C HIS A 92 4.39 -15.53 16.12
N TYR A 93 4.89 -14.50 15.45
CA TYR A 93 6.32 -14.35 15.20
C TYR A 93 7.11 -13.77 16.39
N GLN A 94 6.46 -13.21 17.42
CA GLN A 94 7.18 -12.54 18.52
C GLN A 94 8.20 -13.44 19.22
N LYS A 95 7.88 -14.71 19.45
CA LYS A 95 8.81 -15.67 20.09
C LYS A 95 10.00 -16.02 19.19
N VAL A 96 9.77 -16.11 17.89
CA VAL A 96 10.75 -16.56 16.90
C VAL A 96 11.60 -15.41 16.36
N SER A 97 11.08 -14.17 16.38
CA SER A 97 11.75 -13.00 15.83
C SER A 97 13.13 -12.76 16.43
N GLN A 98 13.27 -12.90 17.75
CA GLN A 98 14.56 -12.75 18.45
C GLN A 98 15.58 -13.79 17.99
N LEU A 99 15.15 -15.04 17.79
CA LEU A 99 16.01 -16.11 17.29
C LEU A 99 16.40 -15.88 15.84
N CYS A 100 15.45 -15.47 15.00
CA CYS A 100 15.75 -15.05 13.63
C CYS A 100 16.76 -13.91 13.59
N ARG A 101 16.70 -12.92 14.51
CA ARG A 101 17.74 -11.86 14.61
C ARG A 101 19.12 -12.43 14.93
N GLN A 102 19.20 -13.43 15.79
CA GLN A 102 20.48 -14.06 16.15
C GLN A 102 21.03 -14.87 14.99
N ILE A 103 20.21 -15.72 14.37
CA ILE A 103 20.61 -16.52 13.20
C ILE A 103 21.00 -15.61 12.03
N LEU A 104 20.24 -14.54 11.77
CA LEU A 104 20.55 -13.58 10.71
C LEU A 104 21.94 -12.94 10.86
N LYS A 105 22.42 -12.71 12.10
CA LYS A 105 23.79 -12.23 12.34
C LYS A 105 24.86 -13.27 11.99
N LEU A 106 24.52 -14.56 12.03
CA LEU A 106 25.39 -15.68 11.70
C LEU A 106 25.30 -16.10 10.22
N THR A 107 24.24 -15.68 9.53
CA THR A 107 24.01 -15.97 8.11
C THR A 107 24.68 -14.91 7.25
N ALA A 108 25.52 -15.33 6.31
CA ALA A 108 26.17 -14.40 5.39
C ALA A 108 25.14 -13.71 4.47
N PRO A 109 25.22 -12.40 4.24
CA PRO A 109 24.34 -11.74 3.28
C PRO A 109 24.56 -12.31 1.87
N PRO A 110 23.50 -12.46 1.07
CA PRO A 110 23.62 -12.99 -0.28
C PRO A 110 24.46 -12.08 -1.18
N ALA A 111 25.21 -12.68 -2.11
CA ALA A 111 26.10 -11.95 -3.04
C ALA A 111 25.35 -10.96 -3.95
N LYS A 112 24.06 -11.20 -4.21
CA LYS A 112 23.16 -10.31 -4.97
C LYS A 112 21.87 -10.11 -4.19
N THR A 113 21.63 -8.89 -3.72
CA THR A 113 20.34 -8.47 -3.17
C THR A 113 19.44 -7.99 -4.30
N THR A 114 18.39 -8.74 -4.61
CA THR A 114 17.40 -8.39 -5.64
C THR A 114 16.02 -8.15 -5.01
N MET A 115 15.19 -7.31 -5.65
CA MET A 115 13.76 -7.21 -5.31
C MET A 115 12.96 -8.47 -5.66
N LEU A 116 13.60 -9.43 -6.32
CA LEU A 116 13.07 -10.76 -6.62
C LEU A 116 13.76 -11.80 -5.76
N ASN A 117 13.24 -13.03 -5.76
CA ASN A 117 13.78 -14.15 -4.98
C ASN A 117 13.79 -13.79 -3.50
N ASN A 118 12.69 -13.20 -3.02
CA ASN A 118 12.56 -12.79 -1.64
C ASN A 118 11.18 -13.08 -1.08
N ASN A 119 11.11 -13.07 0.24
CA ASN A 119 9.90 -13.11 1.04
C ASN A 119 9.93 -11.90 1.99
N ARG A 120 9.04 -10.94 1.76
CA ARG A 120 8.92 -9.72 2.56
C ARG A 120 7.58 -9.72 3.28
N ILE A 121 7.63 -9.60 4.61
CA ILE A 121 6.45 -9.43 5.45
C ILE A 121 6.42 -7.98 5.92
N TYR A 122 5.39 -7.25 5.50
CA TYR A 122 5.13 -5.89 5.90
C TYR A 122 3.87 -5.88 6.77
N ASN A 123 3.98 -5.52 8.05
CA ASN A 123 2.83 -5.57 8.94
C ASN A 123 2.83 -4.48 9.99
N TYR A 124 1.69 -4.33 10.63
CA TYR A 124 1.51 -3.47 11.79
C TYR A 124 0.67 -4.16 12.85
N ARG A 125 0.86 -3.76 14.11
CA ARG A 125 0.04 -4.20 15.23
C ARG A 125 -0.17 -3.04 16.19
N ASP A 126 -1.43 -2.77 16.50
CA ASP A 126 -1.78 -1.83 17.55
C ASP A 126 -1.46 -2.45 18.93
N PRO A 127 -0.63 -1.79 19.76
CA PRO A 127 -0.21 -2.36 21.05
C PRO A 127 -1.30 -2.29 22.13
N VAL A 128 -2.31 -1.43 21.97
CA VAL A 128 -3.37 -1.20 22.97
C VAL A 128 -4.55 -2.14 22.73
N TYR A 129 -5.01 -2.21 21.49
CA TYR A 129 -6.24 -2.91 21.10
C TYR A 129 -5.96 -4.23 20.38
N GLY A 130 -4.70 -4.49 20.01
CA GLY A 130 -4.25 -5.79 19.52
C GLY A 130 -4.66 -6.13 18.08
N TYR A 131 -5.38 -5.26 17.38
CA TYR A 131 -5.66 -5.41 15.96
C TYR A 131 -4.42 -5.13 15.12
N GLY A 132 -4.41 -5.64 13.90
CA GLY A 132 -3.27 -5.47 13.00
C GLY A 132 -3.58 -5.93 11.59
N GLY A 133 -2.56 -5.97 10.76
CA GLY A 133 -2.67 -6.46 9.40
C GLY A 133 -1.38 -6.22 8.65
N GLY A 134 -1.34 -6.66 7.39
CA GLY A 134 -0.13 -6.57 6.60
C GLY A 134 -0.29 -7.03 5.18
N VAL A 135 0.84 -7.04 4.49
CA VAL A 135 1.02 -7.68 3.20
C VAL A 135 2.29 -8.53 3.23
N GLN A 136 2.16 -9.78 2.82
CA GLN A 136 3.30 -10.64 2.52
C GLN A 136 3.50 -10.68 1.01
N VAL A 137 4.74 -10.49 0.57
CA VAL A 137 5.15 -10.54 -0.83
C VAL A 137 6.23 -11.60 -0.96
N VAL A 138 5.93 -12.69 -1.67
CA VAL A 138 6.92 -13.70 -2.06
C VAL A 138 7.09 -13.66 -3.56
N SER A 139 8.32 -13.45 -4.00
CA SER A 139 8.67 -13.47 -5.43
C SER A 139 9.79 -14.47 -5.66
N THR A 140 9.67 -15.31 -6.68
CA THR A 140 10.73 -16.25 -7.08
C THR A 140 10.89 -16.29 -8.58
N VAL A 141 12.11 -16.52 -9.05
CA VAL A 141 12.51 -16.66 -10.45
C VAL A 141 13.54 -17.79 -10.47
N THR A 142 13.19 -18.92 -11.08
CA THR A 142 14.00 -20.16 -11.04
C THR A 142 14.57 -20.56 -12.41
N GLY A 143 14.65 -19.61 -13.34
CA GLY A 143 15.13 -19.83 -14.72
C GLY A 143 13.97 -19.84 -15.71
N PRO A 144 13.26 -20.97 -15.90
CA PRO A 144 12.17 -21.05 -16.86
C PRO A 144 10.85 -20.47 -16.31
N SER A 145 10.82 -20.09 -15.04
CA SER A 145 9.57 -19.75 -14.36
C SER A 145 9.75 -18.68 -13.28
N ALA A 146 8.68 -17.91 -13.08
CA ALA A 146 8.57 -16.90 -12.05
C ALA A 146 7.25 -17.07 -11.28
N THR A 147 7.29 -16.90 -9.97
CA THR A 147 6.11 -16.93 -9.11
C THR A 147 6.01 -15.64 -8.30
N LEU A 148 4.79 -15.16 -8.12
CA LEU A 148 4.43 -14.06 -7.24
C LEU A 148 3.29 -14.52 -6.34
N PHE A 149 3.48 -14.37 -5.04
CA PHE A 149 2.45 -14.61 -4.05
C PHE A 149 2.29 -13.34 -3.20
N LEU A 150 1.09 -12.80 -3.18
CA LEU A 150 0.69 -11.63 -2.40
C LEU A 150 -0.40 -12.06 -1.42
N ASP A 151 -0.19 -11.83 -0.12
CA ASP A 151 -1.20 -12.11 0.89
C ASP A 151 -1.52 -10.84 1.67
N PHE A 152 -2.77 -10.40 1.61
CA PHE A 152 -3.28 -9.24 2.35
C PHE A 152 -4.01 -9.73 3.60
N SER A 153 -3.32 -9.68 4.73
CA SER A 153 -3.84 -10.16 6.01
C SER A 153 -4.37 -9.03 6.88
N SER A 154 -5.36 -9.38 7.70
CA SER A 154 -5.88 -8.55 8.78
C SER A 154 -5.95 -9.40 10.05
N ASN A 155 -5.92 -8.75 11.21
CA ASN A 155 -6.09 -9.40 12.50
C ASN A 155 -7.06 -8.57 13.33
N PHE A 156 -8.27 -9.08 13.51
CA PHE A 156 -9.29 -8.49 14.37
C PHE A 156 -9.61 -9.44 15.51
N PHE A 157 -9.82 -8.91 16.72
CA PHE A 157 -10.13 -9.71 17.91
C PHE A 157 -9.13 -10.85 18.18
N ASN A 158 -7.84 -10.60 17.92
CA ASN A 158 -6.75 -11.60 17.96
C ASN A 158 -6.91 -12.80 17.00
N THR A 159 -7.81 -12.70 16.02
CA THR A 159 -8.01 -13.71 14.99
C THR A 159 -7.43 -13.20 13.67
N PRO A 160 -6.27 -13.73 13.21
CA PRO A 160 -5.73 -13.39 11.90
C PRO A 160 -6.57 -14.05 10.80
N PHE A 161 -6.77 -13.34 9.70
CA PHE A 161 -7.41 -13.86 8.50
C PHE A 161 -6.79 -13.21 7.25
N SER A 162 -6.67 -14.00 6.16
CA SER A 162 -6.22 -13.49 4.86
C SER A 162 -7.42 -13.02 4.06
N TYR A 163 -7.52 -11.71 3.87
CA TYR A 163 -8.67 -11.12 3.21
C TYR A 163 -8.62 -11.36 1.70
N TYR A 164 -7.46 -11.16 1.09
CA TYR A 164 -7.19 -11.51 -0.31
C TYR A 164 -5.80 -12.14 -0.46
N THR A 165 -5.71 -13.18 -1.26
CA THR A 165 -4.43 -13.76 -1.67
C THR A 165 -4.39 -13.85 -3.19
N ILE A 166 -3.29 -13.40 -3.79
CA ILE A 166 -3.06 -13.48 -5.24
C ILE A 166 -1.81 -14.35 -5.44
N PHE A 167 -1.99 -15.45 -6.15
CA PHE A 167 -0.91 -16.29 -6.63
C PHE A 167 -0.83 -16.15 -8.14
N MET A 168 0.35 -15.81 -8.65
CA MET A 168 0.62 -15.75 -10.08
C MET A 168 1.86 -16.58 -10.38
N LYS A 169 1.77 -17.42 -11.40
CA LYS A 169 2.90 -18.17 -11.94
C LYS A 169 3.03 -17.90 -13.42
N ILE A 170 4.26 -17.68 -13.88
CA ILE A 170 4.59 -17.53 -15.28
C ILE A 170 5.66 -18.57 -15.61
N ASP A 171 5.33 -19.53 -16.46
CA ASP A 171 6.26 -20.53 -17.01
C ASP A 171 6.62 -20.17 -18.47
N GLY A 172 7.76 -20.64 -18.96
CA GLY A 172 8.23 -20.43 -20.34
C GLY A 172 9.16 -19.22 -20.52
N LEU A 173 9.82 -18.77 -19.44
CA LEU A 173 10.69 -17.59 -19.41
C LEU A 173 12.14 -17.85 -19.87
N GLU A 174 12.37 -18.92 -20.64
CA GLU A 174 13.70 -19.43 -21.02
C GLU A 174 14.58 -18.45 -21.83
N SER A 175 14.01 -17.35 -22.34
CA SER A 175 14.77 -16.35 -23.08
C SER A 175 15.53 -15.39 -22.13
N PRO A 176 16.86 -15.22 -22.32
CA PRO A 176 17.71 -14.31 -21.54
C PRO A 176 17.19 -12.86 -21.47
N PHE A 177 16.41 -12.45 -22.47
CA PHE A 177 15.75 -11.15 -22.52
C PHE A 177 14.64 -11.02 -21.45
N LEU A 178 13.80 -12.04 -21.26
CA LEU A 178 12.75 -12.04 -20.24
C LEU A 178 13.30 -12.24 -18.83
N SER A 179 14.34 -13.08 -18.69
CA SER A 179 15.04 -13.17 -17.42
C SER A 179 15.63 -11.81 -17.05
N SER A 180 16.21 -11.04 -17.99
CA SER A 180 16.73 -9.68 -17.72
C SER A 180 15.65 -8.63 -17.41
N LEU A 181 14.45 -8.80 -17.97
CA LEU A 181 13.28 -7.95 -17.72
C LEU A 181 12.71 -8.15 -16.32
N ILE A 182 12.56 -9.41 -15.93
CA ILE A 182 12.03 -9.76 -14.62
C ILE A 182 13.12 -9.54 -13.58
N SER A 183 14.39 -9.92 -13.84
CA SER A 183 15.54 -9.86 -12.92
C SER A 183 15.98 -8.47 -12.47
N GLY A 184 15.30 -7.40 -12.90
CA GLY A 184 15.46 -6.09 -12.29
C GLY A 184 16.77 -5.38 -12.61
N THR A 185 17.47 -5.71 -13.70
CA THR A 185 18.72 -5.01 -14.05
C THR A 185 18.48 -3.67 -14.74
N ASN A 186 17.23 -3.32 -15.08
CA ASN A 186 16.84 -2.06 -15.74
C ASN A 186 15.53 -1.47 -15.18
N TYR A 187 15.47 -1.23 -13.85
CA TYR A 187 14.31 -0.62 -13.18
C TYR A 187 14.01 0.84 -13.59
N THR A 188 14.81 1.47 -14.44
CA THR A 188 14.63 2.87 -14.85
C THR A 188 13.75 3.05 -16.10
N ASN A 189 13.45 1.97 -16.84
CA ASN A 189 12.81 2.06 -18.16
C ASN A 189 11.31 1.74 -18.19
N TRP A 190 10.70 1.31 -17.07
CA TRP A 190 9.27 0.95 -17.03
C TRP A 190 8.32 2.13 -17.29
N MET A 191 8.80 3.37 -17.20
CA MET A 191 7.99 4.57 -17.45
C MET A 191 8.00 5.02 -18.93
N GLU A 192 8.82 4.42 -19.80
CA GLU A 192 8.78 4.73 -21.23
C GLU A 192 7.71 3.90 -21.92
N MET A 193 6.58 4.53 -22.29
CA MET A 193 5.46 3.87 -23.00
C MET A 193 5.90 3.08 -24.24
N ASN A 194 6.94 3.54 -24.95
CA ASN A 194 7.49 2.83 -26.11
C ASN A 194 8.19 1.51 -25.72
N GLN A 195 8.79 1.45 -24.54
CA GLN A 195 9.36 0.21 -24.00
C GLN A 195 8.25 -0.72 -23.50
N ILE A 196 7.21 -0.20 -22.84
CA ILE A 196 6.03 -1.00 -22.45
C ILE A 196 5.39 -1.65 -23.69
N ILE A 197 5.22 -0.91 -24.79
CA ILE A 197 4.70 -1.45 -26.05
C ILE A 197 5.66 -2.47 -26.69
N LYS A 198 6.97 -2.23 -26.61
CA LYS A 198 8.00 -3.18 -27.08
C LYS A 198 7.98 -4.47 -26.25
N TYR A 199 7.83 -4.36 -24.93
CA TYR A 199 7.71 -5.48 -24.01
C TYR A 199 6.41 -6.23 -24.23
N TYR A 200 5.30 -5.52 -24.42
CA TYR A 200 4.02 -6.12 -24.80
C TYR A 200 4.14 -6.94 -26.08
N LYS A 201 4.74 -6.38 -27.14
CA LYS A 201 4.98 -7.11 -28.40
C LYS A 201 5.93 -8.29 -28.24
N ALA A 202 6.97 -8.16 -27.41
CA ALA A 202 7.88 -9.26 -27.13
C ALA A 202 7.20 -10.37 -26.32
N PHE A 203 6.33 -10.00 -25.38
CA PHE A 203 5.58 -10.92 -24.52
C PHE A 203 4.55 -11.72 -25.33
N THR A 204 3.85 -11.07 -26.26
CA THR A 204 2.86 -11.73 -27.14
C THR A 204 3.46 -12.57 -28.26
N GLN A 205 4.78 -12.48 -28.49
CA GLN A 205 5.48 -13.29 -29.50
C GLN A 205 6.03 -14.62 -28.96
N LEU A 206 5.88 -14.89 -27.65
CA LEU A 206 6.46 -16.07 -27.00
C LEU A 206 5.49 -17.24 -27.04
N LYS A 207 5.83 -18.24 -27.86
CA LYS A 207 4.99 -19.42 -28.11
C LYS A 207 4.87 -20.40 -26.94
N THR A 208 5.67 -20.25 -25.88
CA THR A 208 5.78 -21.19 -24.76
C THR A 208 5.34 -20.61 -23.42
N ILE A 209 4.87 -19.37 -23.37
CA ILE A 209 4.41 -18.76 -22.11
C ILE A 209 3.14 -19.44 -21.61
N ARG A 210 3.13 -19.71 -20.30
CA ARG A 210 1.95 -20.12 -19.55
C ARG A 210 1.82 -19.25 -18.31
N ILE A 211 0.64 -18.71 -18.07
CA ILE A 211 0.34 -17.86 -16.92
C ILE A 211 -0.79 -18.52 -16.14
N GLU A 212 -0.58 -18.68 -14.85
CA GLU A 212 -1.60 -19.10 -13.91
C GLU A 212 -1.86 -17.95 -12.94
N LEU A 213 -3.13 -17.62 -12.73
CA LEU A 213 -3.56 -16.60 -11.78
C LEU A 213 -4.64 -17.19 -10.89
N THR A 214 -4.34 -17.32 -9.61
CA THR A 214 -5.27 -17.79 -8.59
C THR A 214 -5.53 -16.67 -7.59
N VAL A 215 -6.79 -16.33 -7.41
CA VAL A 215 -7.25 -15.35 -6.41
C VAL A 215 -8.07 -16.07 -5.37
N SER A 216 -7.70 -15.87 -4.11
CA SER A 216 -8.44 -16.37 -2.95
C SER A 216 -8.97 -15.20 -2.12
N LYS A 217 -10.15 -15.40 -1.53
CA LYS A 217 -10.80 -14.46 -0.60
C LYS A 217 -11.19 -15.22 0.67
N ASN A 218 -10.82 -14.68 1.83
CA ASN A 218 -11.05 -15.33 3.13
C ASN A 218 -10.55 -16.80 3.13
N ASP A 219 -9.36 -17.02 2.58
CA ASP A 219 -8.72 -18.33 2.40
C ASP A 219 -9.42 -19.35 1.46
N TYR A 220 -10.51 -18.96 0.77
CA TYR A 220 -11.13 -19.77 -0.28
C TYR A 220 -10.72 -19.30 -1.66
N VAL A 221 -10.34 -20.23 -2.55
CA VAL A 221 -10.09 -19.92 -3.97
C VAL A 221 -11.41 -19.50 -4.61
N VAL A 222 -11.49 -18.25 -5.06
CA VAL A 222 -12.69 -17.70 -5.72
C VAL A 222 -12.55 -17.64 -7.23
N GLN A 223 -11.30 -17.60 -7.72
CA GLN A 223 -10.99 -17.55 -9.14
C GLN A 223 -9.64 -18.22 -9.39
N SER A 224 -9.55 -19.01 -10.44
CA SER A 224 -8.30 -19.61 -10.88
C SER A 224 -8.31 -19.73 -12.39
N ASP A 225 -7.52 -18.89 -13.05
CA ASP A 225 -7.44 -18.83 -14.50
C ASP A 225 -6.08 -19.34 -14.98
N TYR A 226 -6.11 -20.02 -16.11
CA TYR A 226 -4.93 -20.53 -16.78
C TYR A 226 -4.90 -20.02 -18.21
N TYR A 227 -3.77 -19.43 -18.57
CA TYR A 227 -3.52 -18.87 -19.88
C TYR A 227 -2.28 -19.48 -20.51
N ASP A 228 -2.37 -19.78 -21.78
CA ASP A 228 -1.27 -20.20 -22.64
C ASP A 228 -1.15 -19.24 -23.83
N TYR A 229 -0.30 -19.57 -24.79
CA TYR A 229 -0.12 -18.77 -26.00
C TYR A 229 -1.43 -18.51 -26.77
N SER A 230 -2.36 -19.47 -26.79
CA SER A 230 -3.58 -19.39 -27.59
C SER A 230 -4.61 -18.42 -27.02
N ASN A 231 -4.66 -18.28 -25.69
CA ASN A 231 -5.59 -17.40 -24.98
C ASN A 231 -4.87 -16.27 -24.21
N LEU A 232 -3.58 -16.00 -24.47
CA LEU A 232 -2.86 -14.89 -23.84
C LEU A 232 -3.50 -13.53 -24.12
N SER A 233 -4.14 -13.38 -25.28
CA SER A 233 -4.93 -12.19 -25.60
C SER A 233 -6.14 -12.02 -24.66
N GLU A 234 -6.68 -13.11 -24.13
CA GLU A 234 -7.74 -13.14 -23.13
C GLU A 234 -7.21 -12.79 -21.74
N PHE A 235 -6.01 -13.24 -21.35
CA PHE A 235 -5.33 -12.75 -20.14
C PHE A 235 -5.22 -11.22 -20.14
N MET A 236 -4.84 -10.65 -21.28
CA MET A 236 -4.79 -9.19 -21.43
C MET A 236 -6.17 -8.56 -21.38
N LYS A 237 -7.23 -9.22 -21.87
CA LYS A 237 -8.61 -8.77 -21.69
C LYS A 237 -9.06 -8.85 -20.21
N THR A 238 -8.67 -9.90 -19.49
CA THR A 238 -8.94 -10.09 -18.06
C THR A 238 -8.18 -9.05 -17.22
N LEU A 239 -6.93 -8.74 -17.55
CA LEU A 239 -6.22 -7.60 -16.95
C LEU A 239 -6.82 -6.27 -17.38
N SER A 240 -7.28 -6.18 -18.63
CA SER A 240 -7.94 -4.97 -19.13
C SER A 240 -9.34 -4.79 -18.58
N LEU A 241 -9.93 -5.73 -17.84
CA LEU A 241 -11.15 -5.50 -17.07
C LEU A 241 -11.01 -4.28 -16.14
N PHE A 242 -9.79 -3.92 -15.73
CA PHE A 242 -9.51 -2.69 -14.98
C PHE A 242 -9.33 -1.42 -15.85
N THR A 243 -9.32 -1.54 -17.19
CA THR A 243 -8.99 -0.46 -18.14
C THR A 243 -9.92 -0.35 -19.36
N THR A 244 -10.77 -1.33 -19.64
CA THR A 244 -11.69 -1.33 -20.80
C THR A 244 -13.08 -0.89 -20.40
N SER A 245 -13.74 -0.19 -21.34
CA SER A 245 -15.12 0.30 -21.28
C SER A 245 -16.19 -0.82 -21.28
N ASP A 246 -15.88 -1.99 -20.71
CA ASP A 246 -16.80 -3.12 -20.68
C ASP A 246 -17.91 -2.83 -19.66
N GLN A 247 -19.17 -2.81 -20.11
CA GLN A 247 -20.32 -2.32 -19.34
C GLN A 247 -20.52 -3.04 -18.00
N LYS A 248 -20.02 -4.28 -17.87
CA LYS A 248 -20.14 -5.09 -16.65
C LYS A 248 -19.36 -4.53 -15.44
N ILE A 249 -18.31 -3.75 -15.67
CA ILE A 249 -17.47 -3.16 -14.59
C ILE A 249 -17.80 -1.68 -14.38
N GLN A 250 -18.50 -1.05 -15.34
CA GLN A 250 -18.96 0.32 -15.19
C GLN A 250 -19.88 0.48 -13.98
N HIS A 251 -20.61 -0.56 -13.58
CA HIS A 251 -21.39 -0.58 -12.34
C HIS A 251 -21.32 -1.97 -11.70
N SER A 252 -20.64 -2.08 -10.57
CA SER A 252 -20.51 -3.31 -9.81
C SER A 252 -20.91 -3.10 -8.36
N PHE A 253 -21.86 -3.91 -7.89
CA PHE A 253 -22.20 -4.02 -6.48
C PHE A 253 -21.53 -5.26 -5.92
N ASN A 254 -20.77 -5.09 -4.84
CA ASN A 254 -20.17 -6.18 -4.09
C ASN A 254 -20.75 -6.18 -2.69
N PHE A 255 -21.44 -7.26 -2.35
CA PHE A 255 -21.85 -7.56 -0.98
C PHE A 255 -20.92 -8.63 -0.44
N ASP A 256 -20.23 -8.34 0.67
CA ASP A 256 -19.38 -9.29 1.34
C ASP A 256 -19.39 -9.15 2.85
N PHE A 257 -18.86 -10.17 3.53
CA PHE A 257 -18.61 -10.11 4.96
C PHE A 257 -17.13 -9.80 5.16
N MET A 258 -16.84 -8.65 5.78
CA MET A 258 -15.49 -8.32 6.21
C MET A 258 -15.04 -9.28 7.32
N TYR A 259 -15.96 -9.60 8.23
CA TYR A 259 -15.78 -10.61 9.26
C TYR A 259 -17.15 -11.18 9.66
N TYR A 260 -17.22 -12.50 9.79
CA TYR A 260 -18.36 -13.20 10.36
C TYR A 260 -17.85 -14.31 11.28
N GLY A 261 -18.30 -14.29 12.54
CA GLY A 261 -17.91 -15.30 13.50
C GLY A 261 -18.96 -15.42 14.60
N LYS A 262 -19.36 -16.66 14.89
CA LYS A 262 -20.29 -16.98 15.97
C LYS A 262 -19.67 -18.04 16.85
N LEU A 263 -19.45 -17.70 18.11
CA LEU A 263 -19.02 -18.63 19.15
C LEU A 263 -20.20 -18.94 20.07
N VAL A 264 -20.42 -20.22 20.34
CA VAL A 264 -21.44 -20.70 21.27
C VAL A 264 -20.75 -21.42 22.41
N THR A 265 -21.03 -21.01 23.64
CA THR A 265 -20.51 -21.64 24.85
C THR A 265 -21.62 -21.81 25.88
N ALA A 266 -21.50 -22.79 26.77
CA ALA A 266 -22.40 -22.89 27.91
C ALA A 266 -22.03 -21.84 28.98
N SER A 267 -23.04 -21.25 29.61
CA SER A 267 -22.89 -20.46 30.83
C SER A 267 -22.67 -21.38 32.04
N GLY A 268 -22.34 -20.79 33.19
CA GLY A 268 -22.31 -21.53 34.47
C GLY A 268 -23.66 -22.13 34.88
N LEU A 269 -24.76 -21.67 34.28
CA LEU A 269 -26.12 -22.20 34.47
C LEU A 269 -26.47 -23.29 33.46
N GLY A 270 -25.54 -23.68 32.58
CA GLY A 270 -25.78 -24.68 31.53
C GLY A 270 -26.58 -24.17 30.32
N THR A 271 -26.93 -22.88 30.28
CA THR A 271 -27.65 -22.26 29.16
C THR A 271 -26.67 -21.70 28.11
N PRO A 272 -27.04 -21.62 26.83
CA PRO A 272 -26.12 -21.16 25.79
C PRO A 272 -25.92 -19.64 25.83
N VAL A 273 -24.65 -19.25 25.67
CA VAL A 273 -24.18 -17.89 25.47
C VAL A 273 -23.58 -17.80 24.07
N TYR A 274 -23.97 -16.76 23.35
CA TYR A 274 -23.59 -16.49 21.98
C TYR A 274 -22.72 -15.24 21.94
N LEU A 275 -21.50 -15.36 21.42
CA LEU A 275 -20.69 -14.22 20.98
C LEU A 275 -20.76 -14.17 19.46
N ASP A 276 -21.41 -13.13 18.92
CA ASP A 276 -21.66 -12.94 17.50
C ASP A 276 -20.94 -11.68 17.01
N VAL A 277 -20.16 -11.83 15.94
CA VAL A 277 -19.52 -10.73 15.21
C VAL A 277 -20.03 -10.79 13.79
N PHE A 278 -20.72 -9.74 13.37
CA PHE A 278 -21.34 -9.66 12.06
C PHE A 278 -20.97 -8.32 11.42
N MET A 279 -20.06 -8.33 10.45
CA MET A 279 -19.58 -7.13 9.76
C MET A 279 -19.81 -7.26 8.25
N PRO A 280 -21.05 -7.09 7.78
CA PRO A 280 -21.35 -7.03 6.35
C PRO A 280 -20.87 -5.69 5.79
N ARG A 281 -20.50 -5.73 4.52
CA ARG A 281 -20.13 -4.55 3.76
C ARG A 281 -20.80 -4.63 2.40
N LEU A 282 -21.42 -3.52 2.03
CA LEU A 282 -21.93 -3.30 0.69
C LEU A 282 -21.10 -2.19 0.06
N SER A 283 -20.50 -2.49 -1.09
CA SER A 283 -19.69 -1.55 -1.84
C SER A 283 -20.23 -1.44 -3.26
N SER A 284 -20.34 -0.21 -3.75
CA SER A 284 -20.68 0.11 -5.13
C SER A 284 -19.46 0.74 -5.78
N TYR A 285 -19.01 0.15 -6.87
CA TYR A 285 -17.94 0.67 -7.70
C TYR A 285 -18.52 1.00 -9.07
N SER A 286 -18.36 2.24 -9.51
CA SER A 286 -18.72 2.67 -10.85
C SER A 286 -17.54 3.35 -11.49
N ILE A 287 -16.98 2.79 -12.57
CA ILE A 287 -15.81 3.37 -13.24
C ILE A 287 -16.02 3.40 -14.77
N PRO A 288 -17.02 4.13 -15.30
CA PRO A 288 -17.07 4.42 -16.72
C PRO A 288 -15.81 5.17 -17.16
N MET A 289 -15.11 4.58 -18.14
CA MET A 289 -14.00 5.21 -18.84
C MET A 289 -14.40 5.40 -20.32
N ILE A 290 -14.40 6.64 -20.78
CA ILE A 290 -14.70 7.01 -22.17
C ILE A 290 -13.41 7.49 -22.83
N ILE A 291 -13.03 6.86 -23.93
CA ILE A 291 -11.88 7.28 -24.73
C ILE A 291 -12.39 8.24 -25.80
N SER A 292 -11.96 9.51 -25.73
CA SER A 292 -12.22 10.46 -26.80
C SER A 292 -11.43 10.08 -28.05
N SER A 293 -12.12 10.02 -29.19
CA SER A 293 -11.54 9.73 -30.51
C SER A 293 -10.66 10.87 -31.05
N ALA A 294 -10.65 12.03 -30.39
CA ALA A 294 -9.81 13.16 -30.75
C ALA A 294 -8.33 12.88 -30.44
N LYS A 295 -7.40 13.36 -31.28
CA LYS A 295 -5.96 13.27 -31.01
C LYS A 295 -5.47 14.52 -30.27
N PRO A 296 -4.69 14.38 -29.18
CA PRO A 296 -4.32 13.14 -28.48
C PRO A 296 -5.51 12.50 -27.77
N ASN A 297 -5.57 11.16 -27.75
CA ASN A 297 -6.64 10.42 -27.08
C ASN A 297 -6.70 10.83 -25.61
N THR A 298 -7.87 11.27 -25.15
CA THR A 298 -8.14 11.56 -23.73
C THR A 298 -8.96 10.44 -23.14
N TYR A 299 -8.55 9.95 -21.98
CA TYR A 299 -9.29 8.98 -21.18
C TYR A 299 -10.08 9.76 -20.14
N HIS A 300 -11.38 9.89 -20.34
CA HIS A 300 -12.31 10.48 -19.39
C HIS A 300 -12.74 9.42 -18.37
N ILE A 301 -12.46 9.66 -17.09
CA ILE A 301 -12.80 8.77 -15.97
C ILE A 301 -13.87 9.46 -15.13
N ASP A 302 -15.05 8.86 -15.07
CA ASP A 302 -16.15 9.26 -14.18
C ASP A 302 -16.33 8.16 -13.14
N SER A 303 -15.58 8.22 -12.03
CA SER A 303 -15.55 7.16 -11.03
C SER A 303 -16.33 7.52 -9.78
N GLU A 304 -17.19 6.62 -9.32
CA GLU A 304 -17.91 6.72 -8.06
C GLU A 304 -17.66 5.46 -7.23
N PHE A 305 -16.99 5.62 -6.09
CA PHE A 305 -16.82 4.55 -5.12
C PHE A 305 -17.57 4.88 -3.84
N LYS A 306 -18.58 4.07 -3.51
CA LYS A 306 -19.39 4.22 -2.30
C LYS A 306 -19.41 2.91 -1.54
N GLY A 307 -19.54 3.00 -0.23
CA GLY A 307 -19.83 1.80 0.54
C GLY A 307 -20.32 2.08 1.93
N ILE A 308 -20.98 1.06 2.45
CA ILE A 308 -21.54 1.03 3.78
C ILE A 308 -21.06 -0.25 4.47
N LEU A 309 -20.69 -0.13 5.73
CA LEU A 309 -20.38 -1.24 6.62
C LEU A 309 -21.16 -0.99 7.90
N HIS A 310 -22.27 -1.70 8.02
CA HIS A 310 -23.16 -1.64 9.17
C HIS A 310 -23.10 -2.98 9.87
N GLY A 311 -22.25 -3.07 10.88
CA GLY A 311 -21.96 -4.31 11.59
C GLY A 311 -22.28 -4.24 13.06
N HIS A 312 -22.22 -5.38 13.73
CA HIS A 312 -22.37 -5.46 15.18
C HIS A 312 -21.46 -6.52 15.78
N ILE A 313 -21.13 -6.31 17.05
CA ILE A 313 -20.63 -7.34 17.95
C ILE A 313 -21.66 -7.48 19.06
N SER A 314 -22.11 -8.69 19.36
CA SER A 314 -23.05 -8.92 20.43
C SER A 314 -22.71 -10.12 21.30
N LEU A 315 -22.95 -9.97 22.59
CA LEU A 315 -22.94 -11.04 23.57
C LEU A 315 -24.38 -11.28 24.01
N SER A 316 -24.89 -12.47 23.77
CA SER A 316 -26.30 -12.82 24.04
C SER A 316 -26.39 -14.06 24.90
N HIS A 317 -27.16 -13.99 25.99
CA HIS A 317 -27.51 -15.14 26.83
C HIS A 317 -28.95 -15.55 26.51
N TYR A 318 -29.17 -16.84 26.27
CA TYR A 318 -30.51 -17.38 26.08
C TYR A 318 -31.05 -17.97 27.37
N GLU A 319 -32.23 -17.53 27.76
CA GLU A 319 -32.98 -18.03 28.90
C GLU A 319 -34.12 -18.97 28.42
N PRO A 320 -33.95 -20.29 28.50
CA PRO A 320 -34.89 -21.24 27.93
C PRO A 320 -36.27 -21.22 28.58
N PHE A 321 -36.39 -20.88 29.88
CA PHE A 321 -37.68 -20.90 30.57
C PHE A 321 -38.62 -19.78 30.13
N LYS A 322 -38.05 -18.60 29.84
CA LYS A 322 -38.81 -17.44 29.32
C LYS A 322 -38.74 -17.32 27.81
N GLN A 323 -37.88 -18.11 27.16
CA GLN A 323 -37.58 -18.03 25.74
C GLN A 323 -37.13 -16.62 25.32
N TYR A 324 -36.28 -16.00 26.14
CA TYR A 324 -35.74 -14.66 25.89
C TYR A 324 -34.24 -14.68 25.65
N TYR A 325 -33.78 -13.74 24.85
CA TYR A 325 -32.39 -13.37 24.70
C TYR A 325 -32.14 -12.09 25.48
N TYR A 326 -31.17 -12.14 26.39
CA TYR A 326 -30.59 -10.99 27.05
C TYR A 326 -29.28 -10.66 26.35
N SER A 327 -29.24 -9.52 25.67
CA SER A 327 -28.14 -9.21 24.76
C SER A 327 -27.52 -7.85 25.08
N THR A 328 -26.19 -7.78 25.01
CA THR A 328 -25.46 -6.52 24.85
C THR A 328 -24.90 -6.48 23.44
N ARG A 329 -25.03 -5.34 22.77
CA ARG A 329 -24.62 -5.16 21.38
C ARG A 329 -23.92 -3.84 21.19
N ARG A 330 -22.80 -3.92 20.49
CA ARG A 330 -22.04 -2.79 19.95
C ARG A 330 -22.29 -2.71 18.46
N ASN A 331 -22.84 -1.59 18.00
CA ASN A 331 -23.10 -1.35 16.59
C ASN A 331 -22.03 -0.47 15.98
N TYR A 332 -21.63 -0.82 14.78
CA TYR A 332 -20.69 -0.10 13.94
C TYR A 332 -21.43 0.37 12.70
N ARG A 333 -21.41 1.68 12.45
CA ARG A 333 -21.89 2.28 11.22
C ARG A 333 -20.73 2.99 10.56
N ILE A 334 -20.42 2.60 9.33
CA ILE A 334 -19.37 3.22 8.55
C ILE A 334 -19.90 3.47 7.16
N ASP A 335 -19.88 4.72 6.75
CA ASP A 335 -20.31 5.17 5.43
C ASP A 335 -19.13 5.88 4.78
N TYR A 336 -18.83 5.56 3.52
CA TYR A 336 -17.75 6.24 2.79
C TYR A 336 -18.15 6.50 1.33
N ALA A 337 -17.63 7.62 0.81
CA ALA A 337 -17.79 8.03 -0.58
C ALA A 337 -16.47 8.62 -1.07
N LEU A 338 -15.93 8.07 -2.16
CA LEU A 338 -14.67 8.48 -2.79
C LEU A 338 -14.89 8.63 -4.31
N PRO A 339 -15.62 9.67 -4.75
CA PRO A 339 -15.73 10.00 -6.16
C PRO A 339 -14.38 10.49 -6.73
N LEU A 340 -14.10 10.17 -7.99
CA LEU A 340 -12.93 10.63 -8.74
C LEU A 340 -13.34 10.93 -10.19
N TYR A 341 -13.22 12.19 -10.60
CA TYR A 341 -13.45 12.62 -11.96
C TYR A 341 -12.14 13.14 -12.54
N ALA A 342 -11.64 12.48 -13.58
CA ALA A 342 -10.33 12.78 -14.11
C ALA A 342 -10.19 12.52 -15.61
N ASP A 343 -9.49 13.42 -16.29
CA ASP A 343 -9.05 13.24 -17.68
C ASP A 343 -7.57 12.92 -17.72
N ILE A 344 -7.19 11.84 -18.39
CA ILE A 344 -5.78 11.50 -18.64
C ILE A 344 -5.52 11.65 -20.14
N THR A 345 -4.59 12.53 -20.51
CA THR A 345 -4.22 12.78 -21.91
C THR A 345 -2.72 12.55 -22.11
N PRO A 346 -2.29 11.40 -22.65
CA PRO A 346 -0.90 11.19 -23.05
C PRO A 346 -0.58 11.91 -24.36
N ILE A 347 0.41 12.81 -24.32
CA ILE A 347 0.92 13.57 -25.47
C ILE A 347 2.25 12.93 -25.91
N SER A 348 2.15 11.86 -26.70
CA SER A 348 3.27 10.98 -27.04
C SER A 348 4.45 11.68 -27.73
N LYS A 349 4.19 12.67 -28.61
CA LYS A 349 5.27 13.41 -29.32
C LYS A 349 6.18 14.20 -28.39
N GLN A 350 5.70 14.59 -27.21
CA GLN A 350 6.41 15.44 -26.27
C GLN A 350 6.79 14.71 -24.97
N GLN A 351 6.45 13.42 -24.84
CA GLN A 351 6.58 12.64 -23.60
C GLN A 351 5.92 13.33 -22.38
N ILE A 352 4.77 13.95 -22.62
CA ILE A 352 3.99 14.63 -21.57
C ILE A 352 2.77 13.77 -21.24
N ILE A 353 2.49 13.60 -19.95
CA ILE A 353 1.21 13.10 -19.46
C ILE A 353 0.49 14.27 -18.81
N LYS A 354 -0.70 14.60 -19.30
CA LYS A 354 -1.61 15.54 -18.65
C LYS A 354 -2.66 14.74 -17.87
N VAL A 355 -2.85 15.08 -16.60
CA VAL A 355 -3.91 14.56 -15.73
C VAL A 355 -4.72 15.75 -15.24
N SER A 356 -5.98 15.85 -15.63
CA SER A 356 -6.90 16.90 -15.15
C SER A 356 -7.87 16.31 -14.16
N LEU A 357 -7.79 16.72 -12.89
CA LEU A 357 -8.81 16.42 -11.89
C LEU A 357 -9.93 17.45 -12.03
N MET A 358 -11.17 16.98 -12.11
CA MET A 358 -12.35 17.80 -12.39
C MET A 358 -13.39 17.66 -11.29
N ARG A 359 -14.29 18.65 -11.20
CA ARG A 359 -15.57 18.51 -10.48
C ARG A 359 -16.59 17.77 -11.33
N HIS A 360 -17.57 17.15 -10.69
CA HIS A 360 -18.59 16.41 -11.43
C HIS A 360 -19.59 17.35 -12.11
N ASP A 361 -19.61 17.30 -13.45
CA ASP A 361 -20.45 18.13 -14.32
C ASP A 361 -21.74 17.42 -14.78
N LYS A 362 -22.42 16.61 -13.94
CA LYS A 362 -23.80 16.16 -14.29
C LYS A 362 -24.82 17.29 -14.13
N SER A 363 -24.63 18.36 -14.90
CA SER A 363 -25.66 19.24 -15.43
C SER A 363 -26.09 18.72 -16.82
N SER A 364 -26.54 17.46 -16.89
CA SER A 364 -27.28 16.98 -18.06
C SER A 364 -28.68 17.61 -18.03
N GLY A 365 -28.74 18.88 -18.41
CA GLY A 365 -29.91 19.74 -18.35
C GLY A 365 -29.47 21.16 -18.00
N SER A 366 -29.71 22.09 -18.91
CA SER A 366 -29.29 23.50 -18.83
C SER A 366 -29.79 24.28 -17.61
N ASP A 367 -30.60 23.66 -16.73
CA ASP A 367 -31.19 24.26 -15.53
C ASP A 367 -30.97 23.43 -14.23
N ALA A 368 -30.15 22.37 -14.25
CA ALA A 368 -29.87 21.59 -13.05
C ALA A 368 -28.67 22.19 -12.29
N ALA A 369 -28.94 22.83 -11.15
CA ALA A 369 -27.91 23.29 -10.22
C ALA A 369 -26.93 22.14 -9.88
N HIS A 370 -25.63 22.42 -9.96
CA HIS A 370 -24.58 21.49 -9.56
C HIS A 370 -24.88 20.92 -8.16
N ASN A 371 -25.00 19.59 -8.06
CA ASN A 371 -25.29 18.94 -6.78
C ASN A 371 -23.96 18.60 -6.08
N PRO A 372 -23.59 19.33 -5.01
CA PRO A 372 -22.31 19.15 -4.32
C PRO A 372 -22.16 17.78 -3.64
N THR A 373 -23.24 17.00 -3.50
CA THR A 373 -23.15 15.65 -2.92
C THR A 373 -22.36 14.66 -3.77
N TYR A 374 -22.18 14.93 -5.07
CA TYR A 374 -21.36 14.09 -5.96
C TYR A 374 -19.86 14.38 -5.87
N ASP A 375 -19.48 15.50 -5.27
CA ASP A 375 -18.08 15.90 -5.04
C ASP A 375 -17.64 15.70 -3.59
N LEU A 376 -18.52 15.16 -2.74
CA LEU A 376 -18.22 14.81 -1.37
C LEU A 376 -17.28 13.60 -1.34
N ILE A 377 -16.04 13.83 -0.92
CA ILE A 377 -15.09 12.77 -0.59
C ILE A 377 -15.08 12.67 0.93
N GLY A 378 -15.42 11.52 1.49
CA GLY A 378 -15.39 11.40 2.94
C GLY A 378 -15.71 10.05 3.52
N PHE A 379 -15.60 10.02 4.84
CA PHE A 379 -15.78 8.88 5.69
C PHE A 379 -16.52 9.32 6.95
N GLU A 380 -17.55 8.59 7.31
CA GLU A 380 -18.28 8.75 8.56
C GLU A 380 -18.28 7.41 9.29
N ASN A 381 -17.89 7.44 10.56
CA ASN A 381 -18.01 6.32 11.47
C ASN A 381 -18.87 6.75 12.66
N TYR A 382 -19.75 5.85 13.10
CA TYR A 382 -20.53 6.03 14.30
C TYR A 382 -20.65 4.71 15.03
N VAL A 383 -20.36 4.73 16.32
CA VAL A 383 -20.36 3.54 17.16
C VAL A 383 -21.16 3.82 18.42
N TYR A 384 -21.98 2.87 18.82
CA TYR A 384 -22.79 2.96 20.02
C TYR A 384 -23.09 1.57 20.58
N ASP A 385 -23.26 1.53 21.90
CA ASP A 385 -23.51 0.31 22.65
C ASP A 385 -24.91 0.37 23.27
N PHE A 386 -25.62 -0.75 23.25
CA PHE A 386 -26.92 -0.87 23.93
C PHE A 386 -27.16 -2.32 24.39
N ALA A 387 -27.98 -2.46 25.42
CA ALA A 387 -28.53 -3.73 25.86
C ALA A 387 -29.98 -3.85 25.38
N TYR A 388 -30.43 -5.07 25.10
CA TYR A 388 -31.82 -5.32 24.74
C TYR A 388 -32.31 -6.69 25.19
N VAL A 389 -33.63 -6.82 25.31
CA VAL A 389 -34.31 -8.10 25.54
C VAL A 389 -35.19 -8.44 24.35
N ALA A 390 -35.03 -9.64 23.80
CA ALA A 390 -35.77 -10.11 22.62
C ALA A 390 -36.35 -11.51 22.81
N THR A 391 -37.46 -11.83 22.15
CA THR A 391 -38.05 -13.19 22.14
C THR A 391 -37.33 -14.15 21.21
N ALA A 392 -37.43 -15.44 21.51
CA ALA A 392 -36.90 -16.52 20.67
C ALA A 392 -37.78 -16.88 19.47
N ASN A 393 -39.06 -16.50 19.48
CA ASN A 393 -40.05 -16.88 18.44
C ASN A 393 -39.95 -16.09 17.12
N SER A 394 -38.99 -15.18 16.97
CA SER A 394 -38.72 -14.50 15.69
C SER A 394 -37.74 -15.34 14.85
N THR A 395 -38.28 -16.31 14.11
CA THR A 395 -37.52 -17.25 13.26
C THR A 395 -36.80 -16.61 12.06
N HIS A 396 -36.89 -15.30 11.84
CA HIS A 396 -36.23 -14.64 10.71
C HIS A 396 -35.65 -13.27 11.06
N GLY A 397 -34.34 -13.24 11.29
CA GLY A 397 -33.32 -12.31 10.74
C GLY A 397 -33.51 -10.80 10.62
N LEU A 398 -34.69 -10.19 10.76
CA LEU A 398 -34.89 -8.76 10.48
C LEU A 398 -35.84 -8.03 11.43
N TYR A 399 -36.60 -8.71 12.28
CA TYR A 399 -37.40 -8.07 13.32
C TYR A 399 -37.45 -8.95 14.57
N ASN A 400 -36.47 -8.79 15.46
CA ASN A 400 -36.68 -9.17 16.85
C ASN A 400 -37.73 -8.21 17.39
N HIS A 401 -38.82 -8.70 17.98
CA HIS A 401 -39.61 -7.85 18.88
C HIS A 401 -38.73 -7.54 20.09
N ILE A 402 -38.07 -6.39 20.03
CA ILE A 402 -37.28 -5.88 21.12
C ILE A 402 -38.27 -5.31 22.14
N TYR A 403 -38.36 -5.94 23.31
CA TYR A 403 -39.27 -5.49 24.38
C TYR A 403 -38.73 -4.27 25.08
N ASP A 404 -37.42 -4.22 25.25
CA ASP A 404 -36.74 -3.16 25.96
C ASP A 404 -35.35 -2.94 25.37
N THR A 405 -34.96 -1.67 25.28
CA THR A 405 -33.63 -1.24 24.83
C THR A 405 -33.08 -0.24 25.81
N PHE A 406 -31.89 -0.52 26.31
CA PHE A 406 -31.14 0.38 27.17
C PHE A 406 -29.85 0.79 26.47
N TYR A 407 -29.75 2.06 26.06
CA TYR A 407 -28.51 2.59 25.48
C TYR A 407 -27.50 2.86 26.59
N PHE A 408 -26.26 2.39 26.42
CA PHE A 408 -25.17 2.74 27.32
C PHE A 408 -24.74 4.18 27.00
N SER A 409 -25.33 5.12 27.73
CA SER A 409 -25.14 6.56 27.56
C SER A 409 -24.98 7.25 28.91
N LYS A 410 -24.11 8.25 28.98
CA LYS A 410 -24.00 9.19 30.11
C LYS A 410 -25.13 10.24 30.12
N GLY A 411 -25.97 10.26 29.08
CA GLY A 411 -27.07 11.22 28.89
C GLY A 411 -26.72 12.36 27.94
N GLU A 412 -27.74 13.04 27.40
CA GLU A 412 -27.62 14.09 26.38
C GLU A 412 -26.65 15.21 26.76
N GLN A 413 -26.58 15.57 28.04
CA GLN A 413 -25.70 16.62 28.59
C GLN A 413 -24.20 16.32 28.44
N HIS A 414 -23.82 15.06 28.21
CA HIS A 414 -22.42 14.66 28.03
C HIS A 414 -22.03 14.57 26.56
N LYS A 415 -22.99 14.67 25.63
CA LYS A 415 -22.70 14.64 24.20
C LYS A 415 -21.99 15.91 23.80
N ARG A 416 -20.84 15.75 23.16
CA ARG A 416 -20.06 16.87 22.64
C ARG A 416 -19.80 16.67 21.16
N GLU A 417 -19.85 17.77 20.45
CA GLU A 417 -19.28 17.91 19.11
C GLU A 417 -17.97 18.67 19.24
N VAL A 418 -16.91 18.12 18.65
CA VAL A 418 -15.59 18.71 18.68
C VAL A 418 -15.05 18.75 17.27
N MET A 419 -14.89 19.96 16.75
CA MET A 419 -14.21 20.21 15.49
C MET A 419 -12.71 20.00 15.71
N LEU A 420 -12.13 19.06 14.96
CA LEU A 420 -10.70 18.79 14.97
C LEU A 420 -9.99 19.69 13.97
N TYR A 421 -10.56 19.75 12.77
CA TYR A 421 -10.11 20.59 11.67
C TYR A 421 -11.33 21.14 10.95
N ASP A 422 -11.27 22.42 10.63
CA ASP A 422 -12.20 23.08 9.73
C ASP A 422 -11.40 24.14 9.00
N THR A 423 -10.98 23.83 7.78
CA THR A 423 -10.03 24.67 7.06
C THR A 423 -10.29 24.70 5.57
N GLU A 424 -10.22 25.91 5.02
CA GLU A 424 -10.21 26.13 3.59
C GLU A 424 -8.82 25.81 3.04
N LEU A 425 -8.74 24.78 2.22
CA LEU A 425 -7.57 24.47 1.41
C LEU A 425 -7.63 25.34 0.16
N GLU A 426 -7.34 26.64 0.33
CA GLU A 426 -7.44 27.67 -0.71
C GLU A 426 -6.76 27.25 -2.02
N ASN A 427 -5.63 26.56 -1.91
CA ASN A 427 -4.84 26.11 -3.05
C ASN A 427 -5.50 25.00 -3.88
N PHE A 428 -6.45 24.26 -3.31
CA PHE A 428 -7.12 23.14 -3.98
C PHE A 428 -8.62 23.39 -4.19
N GLY A 429 -9.12 24.56 -3.75
CA GLY A 429 -10.53 24.89 -3.73
C GLY A 429 -11.38 23.83 -3.04
N THR A 430 -10.87 23.30 -1.93
CA THR A 430 -11.55 22.30 -1.11
C THR A 430 -11.67 22.80 0.31
N HIS A 431 -12.77 22.48 0.96
CA HIS A 431 -12.98 22.68 2.37
C HIS A 431 -12.81 21.34 3.07
N PHE A 432 -11.85 21.27 3.99
CA PHE A 432 -11.58 20.07 4.77
C PHE A 432 -12.20 20.20 6.15
N THR A 433 -13.08 19.28 6.48
CA THR A 433 -13.72 19.19 7.79
C THR A 433 -13.42 17.83 8.41
N ALA A 434 -12.89 17.85 9.63
CA ALA A 434 -12.74 16.67 10.47
C ALA A 434 -13.34 16.96 11.85
N LYS A 435 -14.22 16.07 12.33
CA LYS A 435 -14.89 16.27 13.60
C LYS A 435 -15.23 14.97 14.32
N TYR A 436 -15.32 15.06 15.63
CA TYR A 436 -16.01 14.09 16.46
C TYR A 436 -17.41 14.62 16.82
N PHE A 437 -18.43 13.77 16.79
CA PHE A 437 -19.80 14.14 17.11
C PHE A 437 -20.46 13.08 17.99
N ASP A 438 -21.44 13.49 18.79
CA ASP A 438 -22.19 12.59 19.68
C ASP A 438 -21.27 11.75 20.60
N CYS A 439 -20.12 12.32 21.00
CA CYS A 439 -19.13 11.65 21.83
C CYS A 439 -19.29 12.04 23.30
N GLU A 440 -19.43 11.05 24.17
CA GLU A 440 -19.68 11.25 25.61
C GLU A 440 -18.41 11.23 26.48
N ASN A 441 -17.30 10.73 25.94
CA ASN A 441 -15.97 10.90 26.49
C ASN A 441 -15.32 12.10 25.80
N GLY A 442 -14.63 12.95 26.57
CA GLY A 442 -14.02 14.18 26.06
C GLY A 442 -12.90 13.93 25.06
N PHE A 443 -13.24 13.65 23.80
CA PHE A 443 -12.32 13.65 22.67
C PHE A 443 -12.05 15.09 22.27
N GLY A 444 -10.78 15.50 22.34
CA GLY A 444 -10.30 16.82 21.95
C GLY A 444 -9.29 16.77 20.80
N PRO A 445 -8.86 17.92 20.24
CA PRO A 445 -7.82 17.97 19.22
C PRO A 445 -6.51 17.27 19.65
N GLY A 446 -6.13 17.38 20.93
CA GLY A 446 -4.96 16.67 21.47
C GLY A 446 -5.10 15.15 21.36
N SER A 447 -6.28 14.60 21.68
CA SER A 447 -6.53 13.15 21.59
C SER A 447 -6.46 12.60 20.16
N PHE A 448 -6.82 13.42 19.15
CA PHE A 448 -6.65 13.04 17.75
C PHE A 448 -5.17 12.94 17.37
N TRP A 449 -4.34 13.89 17.80
CA TRP A 449 -2.91 13.85 17.55
C TRP A 449 -2.21 12.71 18.28
N ASP A 450 -2.61 12.41 19.52
CA ASP A 450 -2.11 11.26 20.26
C ASP A 450 -2.46 9.95 19.54
N GLN A 451 -3.69 9.83 19.04
CA GLN A 451 -4.10 8.67 18.22
C GLN A 451 -3.33 8.59 16.91
N PHE A 452 -3.18 9.71 16.19
CA PHE A 452 -2.43 9.74 14.95
C PHE A 452 -0.95 9.38 15.19
N TYR A 453 -0.37 9.85 16.29
CA TYR A 453 0.98 9.49 16.70
C TYR A 453 1.11 7.99 16.98
N LEU A 454 0.17 7.40 17.73
CA LEU A 454 0.12 5.94 17.96
C LEU A 454 -0.03 5.16 16.64
N ILE A 455 -0.91 5.61 15.75
CA ILE A 455 -1.21 4.97 14.47
C ILE A 455 -0.05 5.09 13.50
N SER A 456 0.71 6.21 13.53
CA SER A 456 1.87 6.46 12.67
C SER A 456 3.18 5.93 13.26
N ASN A 457 3.24 5.62 14.55
CA ASN A 457 4.46 5.17 15.24
C ASN A 457 5.24 4.09 14.43
N LYS A 458 6.54 4.32 14.21
CA LYS A 458 7.39 3.40 13.45
C LYS A 458 7.59 2.06 14.17
N TYR A 459 7.61 2.04 15.50
CA TYR A 459 7.86 0.82 16.28
C TYR A 459 6.70 -0.18 16.26
N THR A 460 5.52 0.26 15.81
CA THR A 460 4.35 -0.61 15.65
C THR A 460 4.26 -1.22 14.26
N LYS A 461 5.31 -1.05 13.41
CA LYS A 461 5.31 -1.47 12.01
C LYS A 461 6.61 -2.15 11.60
N SER A 462 6.49 -3.19 10.80
CA SER A 462 7.56 -3.77 10.01
C SER A 462 7.47 -3.25 8.57
N TYR A 463 8.36 -2.33 8.19
CA TYR A 463 8.34 -1.70 6.86
C TYR A 463 9.64 -1.87 6.06
N HIS A 464 10.65 -2.58 6.60
CA HIS A 464 11.93 -2.87 5.91
C HIS A 464 12.61 -1.64 5.30
N ASP A 465 12.56 -0.50 6.00
CA ASP A 465 13.05 0.80 5.51
C ASP A 465 12.44 1.27 4.18
N ASN A 466 11.31 0.66 3.75
CA ASN A 466 10.56 1.09 2.58
C ASN A 466 9.54 2.19 2.98
N PRO A 467 9.75 3.46 2.57
CA PRO A 467 8.88 4.55 2.97
C PRO A 467 7.46 4.41 2.41
N PHE A 468 7.29 3.86 1.20
CA PHE A 468 5.98 3.61 0.63
C PHE A 468 5.18 2.63 1.49
N MET A 469 5.84 1.56 1.95
CA MET A 469 5.20 0.58 2.84
C MET A 469 4.87 1.18 4.21
N TYR A 470 5.69 2.07 4.74
CA TYR A 470 5.35 2.79 5.97
C TYR A 470 4.05 3.59 5.83
N TYR A 471 3.88 4.35 4.75
CA TYR A 471 2.65 5.11 4.50
C TYR A 471 1.45 4.20 4.26
N TYR A 472 1.61 3.13 3.45
CA TYR A 472 0.56 2.14 3.22
C TYR A 472 0.08 1.49 4.52
N LEU A 473 1.01 1.02 5.36
CA LEU A 473 0.68 0.38 6.64
C LEU A 473 0.06 1.39 7.63
N THR A 474 0.48 2.65 7.60
CA THR A 474 -0.14 3.71 8.41
C THR A 474 -1.59 3.96 7.99
N ALA A 475 -1.86 4.05 6.69
CA ALA A 475 -3.22 4.22 6.17
C ALA A 475 -4.10 2.99 6.50
N ARG A 476 -3.56 1.77 6.36
CA ARG A 476 -4.23 0.52 6.77
C ARG A 476 -4.53 0.49 8.27
N ASN A 477 -3.58 0.93 9.10
CA ASN A 477 -3.76 1.00 10.54
C ASN A 477 -4.85 2.00 10.93
N PHE A 478 -4.84 3.18 10.30
CA PHE A 478 -5.89 4.18 10.46
C PHE A 478 -7.26 3.64 10.04
N TYR A 479 -7.35 2.96 8.90
CA TYR A 479 -8.59 2.32 8.44
C TYR A 479 -9.12 1.29 9.45
N SER A 480 -8.25 0.43 10.01
CA SER A 480 -8.66 -0.54 11.04
C SER A 480 -9.06 0.13 12.34
N HIS A 481 -8.40 1.23 12.73
CA HIS A 481 -8.78 2.04 13.88
C HIS A 481 -10.19 2.60 13.73
N LEU A 482 -10.51 3.15 12.55
CA LEU A 482 -11.83 3.67 12.24
C LEU A 482 -12.90 2.57 12.23
N ILE A 483 -12.57 1.37 11.72
CA ILE A 483 -13.52 0.25 11.71
C ILE A 483 -13.84 -0.24 13.11
N LEU A 484 -12.80 -0.51 13.89
CA LEU A 484 -12.95 -1.13 15.20
C LEU A 484 -13.34 -0.14 16.28
N SER A 485 -13.06 1.16 16.04
CA SER A 485 -13.36 2.31 16.90
C SER A 485 -13.32 1.93 18.38
N PRO A 486 -12.15 1.55 18.91
CA PRO A 486 -12.09 0.66 20.07
C PRO A 486 -12.52 1.28 21.40
N TYR A 487 -12.74 2.60 21.45
CA TYR A 487 -13.17 3.31 22.65
C TYR A 487 -14.59 2.90 23.07
N SER A 488 -14.78 2.61 24.35
CA SER A 488 -16.10 2.27 24.91
C SER A 488 -16.93 3.53 25.10
N GLN A 489 -17.83 3.83 24.15
CA GLN A 489 -19.04 4.67 24.30
C GLN A 489 -19.59 5.10 22.94
N ARG A 490 -20.82 5.61 22.98
CA ARG A 490 -21.45 6.38 21.90
C ARG A 490 -20.52 7.52 21.44
N CYS A 491 -20.07 7.43 20.19
CA CYS A 491 -19.20 8.43 19.56
C CYS A 491 -19.16 8.24 18.04
N GLY A 492 -19.18 9.35 17.32
CA GLY A 492 -19.00 9.40 15.88
C GLY A 492 -17.79 10.22 15.48
N SER A 493 -17.18 9.85 14.35
CA SER A 493 -16.09 10.58 13.72
C SER A 493 -16.38 10.76 12.24
N ALA A 494 -16.07 11.94 11.72
CA ALA A 494 -16.42 12.33 10.38
C ALA A 494 -15.26 13.09 9.74
N PHE A 495 -14.91 12.72 8.52
CA PHE A 495 -13.87 13.35 7.70
C PHE A 495 -14.44 13.59 6.31
N TYR A 496 -14.52 14.85 5.90
CA TYR A 496 -15.06 15.22 4.59
C TYR A 496 -14.16 16.25 3.91
N LEU A 497 -14.01 16.09 2.60
CA LEU A 497 -13.52 17.10 1.68
C LEU A 497 -14.70 17.49 0.79
N THR A 498 -15.11 18.74 0.87
CA THR A 498 -16.16 19.32 0.02
C THR A 498 -15.57 20.40 -0.89
N PRO A 499 -16.21 20.75 -2.00
CA PRO A 499 -15.85 21.96 -2.74
C PRO A 499 -15.87 23.19 -1.83
N SER A 500 -14.86 24.05 -1.95
CA SER A 500 -14.81 25.32 -1.23
C SER A 500 -15.86 26.27 -1.80
N LYS A 501 -16.65 26.92 -0.93
CA LYS A 501 -17.55 28.00 -1.33
C LYS A 501 -16.83 29.34 -1.47
N GLN A 502 -15.70 29.51 -0.78
CA GLN A 502 -14.94 30.76 -0.74
C GLN A 502 -13.95 30.85 -1.91
N ASN A 503 -13.30 29.73 -2.24
CA ASN A 503 -12.29 29.64 -3.30
C ASN A 503 -12.66 28.51 -4.27
N PRO A 504 -13.70 28.69 -5.10
CA PRO A 504 -14.16 27.62 -5.97
C PRO A 504 -13.13 27.32 -7.07
N VAL A 505 -12.87 26.02 -7.27
CA VAL A 505 -11.95 25.47 -8.26
C VAL A 505 -12.70 24.43 -9.07
N SER A 506 -12.73 24.63 -10.39
CA SER A 506 -13.39 23.73 -11.33
C SER A 506 -12.49 22.57 -11.75
N ARG A 507 -11.18 22.84 -11.90
CA ARG A 507 -10.24 21.90 -12.51
C ARG A 507 -8.80 22.11 -12.02
N ILE A 508 -8.09 21.01 -11.80
CA ILE A 508 -6.66 20.98 -11.49
C ILE A 508 -5.94 20.18 -12.58
N ASP A 509 -5.15 20.85 -13.41
CA ASP A 509 -4.36 20.23 -14.48
C ASP A 509 -2.92 19.94 -14.00
N LEU A 510 -2.52 18.68 -13.97
CA LEU A 510 -1.15 18.24 -13.75
C LEU A 510 -0.51 17.84 -15.08
N TYR A 511 0.59 18.49 -15.44
CA TYR A 511 1.42 18.16 -16.60
C TYR A 511 2.73 17.59 -16.10
N LYS A 512 3.09 16.39 -16.53
CA LYS A 512 4.40 15.80 -16.22
C LYS A 512 5.14 15.46 -17.50
N ARG A 513 6.34 16.04 -17.65
CA ARG A 513 7.30 15.70 -18.68
C ARG A 513 8.49 15.00 -18.03
N LEU A 514 8.88 13.85 -18.57
CA LEU A 514 10.02 13.07 -18.11
C LEU A 514 10.98 12.83 -19.27
N ASP A 515 12.23 13.22 -19.09
CA ASP A 515 13.32 13.05 -20.05
C ASP A 515 14.46 12.33 -19.34
N ILE A 516 14.75 11.10 -19.76
CA ILE A 516 15.78 10.25 -19.18
C ILE A 516 16.81 9.95 -20.27
N ASN A 517 18.04 10.38 -20.05
CA ASN A 517 19.16 10.10 -20.94
C ASN A 517 20.18 9.22 -20.22
N HIS A 518 20.58 8.11 -20.84
CA HIS A 518 21.65 7.23 -20.36
C HIS A 518 22.76 7.14 -21.41
N SER A 519 24.00 6.99 -20.96
CA SER A 519 25.12 6.76 -21.88
C SER A 519 25.20 5.26 -22.21
N PRO A 520 25.19 4.85 -23.49
CA PRO A 520 25.06 3.45 -23.91
C PRO A 520 26.40 2.69 -23.89
N LEU A 521 27.28 2.94 -22.93
CA LEU A 521 28.54 2.21 -22.84
C LEU A 521 28.27 0.76 -22.42
N PRO A 522 28.48 -0.26 -23.30
CA PRO A 522 27.98 -1.62 -23.07
C PRO A 522 28.66 -2.38 -21.93
N PHE A 523 29.73 -1.83 -21.35
CA PHE A 523 30.60 -2.51 -20.39
C PHE A 523 30.83 -1.74 -19.08
N ALA A 524 30.08 -0.65 -18.83
CA ALA A 524 30.20 0.08 -17.58
C ALA A 524 29.35 -0.56 -16.47
N TYR A 525 29.98 -1.04 -15.40
CA TYR A 525 29.28 -1.53 -14.20
C TYR A 525 28.39 -0.48 -13.53
N LEU A 526 28.67 0.83 -13.75
CA LEU A 526 27.90 1.97 -13.27
C LEU A 526 27.80 3.04 -14.38
N PRO A 527 26.78 3.00 -15.26
CA PRO A 527 26.64 3.92 -16.38
C PRO A 527 26.25 5.35 -15.93
N ALA A 528 26.60 6.33 -16.75
CA ALA A 528 26.18 7.72 -16.57
C ALA A 528 24.66 7.86 -16.80
N TYR A 529 24.01 8.67 -15.98
CA TYR A 529 22.56 8.83 -15.96
C TYR A 529 22.18 10.30 -15.83
N LYS A 530 21.19 10.75 -16.61
CA LYS A 530 20.61 12.09 -16.50
C LYS A 530 19.10 11.99 -16.51
N VAL A 531 18.45 12.46 -15.45
CA VAL A 531 17.00 12.61 -15.34
C VAL A 531 16.67 14.08 -15.35
N LYS A 532 15.73 14.46 -16.19
CA LYS A 532 15.06 15.75 -16.14
C LYS A 532 13.56 15.51 -16.07
N THR A 533 12.94 15.98 -15.00
CA THR A 533 11.49 15.99 -14.85
C THR A 533 11.02 17.42 -14.73
N HIS A 534 9.94 17.74 -15.45
CA HIS A 534 9.25 19.01 -15.35
C HIS A 534 7.79 18.70 -15.06
N THR A 535 7.31 19.12 -13.90
CA THR A 535 5.94 18.93 -13.45
C THR A 535 5.29 20.28 -13.23
N THR A 536 4.21 20.56 -13.95
CA THR A 536 3.40 21.77 -13.79
C THR A 536 2.05 21.39 -13.21
N VAL A 537 1.61 22.04 -12.14
CA VAL A 537 0.26 21.91 -11.58
C VAL A 537 -0.45 23.24 -11.74
N SER A 538 -1.54 23.29 -12.50
CA SER A 538 -2.31 24.50 -12.77
C SER A 538 -3.72 24.35 -12.21
N ILE A 539 -4.10 25.27 -11.33
CA ILE A 539 -5.41 25.33 -10.66
C ILE A 539 -6.24 26.36 -11.41
N LYS A 540 -7.45 25.97 -11.83
CA LYS A 540 -8.36 26.80 -12.62
C LYS A 540 -9.67 27.05 -11.88
N GLY A 541 -10.16 28.28 -11.97
CA GLY A 541 -11.42 28.70 -11.35
C GLY A 541 -12.64 28.31 -12.18
N ASP A 542 -13.83 28.67 -11.72
CA ASP A 542 -15.10 28.37 -12.37
C ASP A 542 -15.29 29.11 -13.70
N GLN A 543 -14.61 30.24 -13.90
CA GLN A 543 -14.59 30.90 -15.21
C GLN A 543 -13.67 30.14 -16.18
N PRO A 544 -14.15 29.81 -17.40
CA PRO A 544 -13.42 28.98 -18.34
C PRO A 544 -12.02 29.53 -18.59
N ASP A 545 -11.02 28.68 -18.36
CA ASP A 545 -9.59 28.91 -18.60
C ASP A 545 -8.90 30.03 -17.82
N THR A 546 -9.53 30.56 -16.77
CA THR A 546 -8.83 31.42 -15.81
C THR A 546 -7.94 30.59 -14.89
N VAL A 547 -6.61 30.71 -15.06
CA VAL A 547 -5.63 30.04 -14.18
C VAL A 547 -5.46 30.87 -12.93
N LEU A 548 -5.94 30.36 -11.79
CA LEU A 548 -5.82 31.03 -10.49
C LEU A 548 -4.37 30.97 -9.99
N LYS A 549 -3.76 29.80 -10.16
CA LYS A 549 -2.46 29.48 -9.61
C LYS A 549 -1.74 28.40 -10.41
N THR A 550 -0.42 28.51 -10.51
CA THR A 550 0.42 27.47 -11.12
C THR A 550 1.63 27.17 -10.24
N TRP A 551 1.96 25.90 -10.07
CA TRP A 551 3.23 25.45 -9.54
C TRP A 551 4.04 24.75 -10.62
N ASP A 552 5.26 25.21 -10.84
CA ASP A 552 6.22 24.56 -11.73
C ASP A 552 7.36 23.96 -10.91
N PHE A 553 7.50 22.64 -11.02
CA PHE A 553 8.55 21.86 -10.38
C PHE A 553 9.49 21.30 -11.44
N ILE A 554 10.72 21.80 -11.47
CA ILE A 554 11.78 21.33 -12.37
C ILE A 554 12.80 20.61 -11.52
N PHE A 555 13.07 19.35 -11.84
CA PHE A 555 14.08 18.57 -11.16
C PHE A 555 15.02 17.93 -12.19
N ASN A 556 16.31 18.22 -12.05
CA ASN A 556 17.39 17.66 -12.83
C ASN A 556 18.33 16.89 -11.90
N TYR A 557 18.68 15.67 -12.30
CA TYR A 557 19.63 14.83 -11.60
C TYR A 557 20.58 14.19 -12.59
N GLY A 558 21.87 14.22 -12.29
CA GLY A 558 22.92 13.70 -13.16
C GLY A 558 23.97 12.92 -12.38
N LEU A 559 24.38 11.78 -12.93
CA LEU A 559 25.49 10.96 -12.48
C LEU A 559 26.47 10.73 -13.63
N THR A 560 27.77 10.87 -13.37
CA THR A 560 28.82 10.49 -14.32
C THR A 560 29.07 8.99 -14.30
N SER A 561 29.76 8.47 -15.32
CA SER A 561 30.18 7.06 -15.36
C SER A 561 31.07 6.75 -14.15
N GLY A 562 30.80 5.66 -13.45
CA GLY A 562 31.46 5.32 -12.18
C GLY A 562 30.89 6.03 -10.94
N HIS A 563 29.84 6.85 -11.10
CA HIS A 563 29.08 7.53 -10.03
C HIS A 563 29.93 8.36 -9.07
N GLN A 564 31.10 8.81 -9.53
CA GLN A 564 32.01 9.63 -8.72
C GLN A 564 31.55 11.08 -8.62
N TYR A 565 30.77 11.58 -9.58
CA TYR A 565 30.25 12.93 -9.58
C TYR A 565 28.73 12.92 -9.71
N TYR A 566 28.08 13.72 -8.86
CA TYR A 566 26.64 13.92 -8.88
C TYR A 566 26.31 15.40 -9.07
N HIS A 567 25.27 15.65 -9.84
CA HIS A 567 24.66 16.94 -10.01
C HIS A 567 23.17 16.83 -9.69
N TYR A 568 22.67 17.76 -8.90
CA TYR A 568 21.29 17.86 -8.50
C TYR A 568 20.85 19.31 -8.70
N SER A 569 19.69 19.53 -9.30
CA SER A 569 19.09 20.86 -9.42
C SER A 569 17.59 20.71 -9.28
N MET A 570 17.02 21.38 -8.29
CA MET A 570 15.58 21.41 -8.05
C MET A 570 15.12 22.85 -8.01
N GLN A 571 14.05 23.15 -8.73
CA GLN A 571 13.46 24.47 -8.78
C GLN A 571 11.96 24.31 -8.61
N LEU A 572 11.40 24.99 -7.62
CA LEU A 572 9.97 25.10 -7.39
C LEU A 572 9.59 26.57 -7.56
N PHE A 573 8.69 26.82 -8.50
CA PHE A 573 8.13 28.13 -8.76
C PHE A 573 6.64 28.10 -8.48
N GLU A 574 6.16 29.08 -7.73
CA GLU A 574 4.75 29.33 -7.51
C GLU A 574 4.37 30.62 -8.22
N LYS A 575 3.34 30.60 -9.06
CA LYS A 575 2.84 31.76 -9.78
C LYS A 575 1.39 32.04 -9.42
N PHE A 576 1.10 33.28 -9.03
CA PHE A 576 -0.25 33.81 -8.84
C PHE A 576 -0.59 34.81 -9.95
N LEU A 577 -1.88 35.02 -10.19
CA LEU A 577 -2.35 36.01 -11.16
C LEU A 577 -2.10 37.47 -10.68
N SER A 578 -2.08 37.71 -9.36
CA SER A 578 -2.14 39.06 -8.77
C SER A 578 -1.02 39.41 -7.79
N LYS A 579 -0.13 38.46 -7.45
CA LYS A 579 0.95 38.65 -6.46
C LYS A 579 2.28 38.10 -6.98
N PRO A 580 3.44 38.67 -6.56
CA PRO A 580 4.74 38.09 -6.86
C PRO A 580 4.82 36.67 -6.33
N GLY A 581 5.30 35.76 -7.17
CA GLY A 581 5.39 34.34 -6.88
C GLY A 581 6.53 33.99 -5.94
N GLN A 582 6.37 32.91 -5.16
CA GLN A 582 7.47 32.35 -4.38
C GLN A 582 8.36 31.47 -5.27
N ARG A 583 9.66 31.48 -4.99
CA ARG A 583 10.63 30.62 -5.65
C ARG A 583 11.56 29.97 -4.64
N ILE A 584 11.78 28.68 -4.83
CA ILE A 584 12.83 27.91 -4.16
C ILE A 584 13.70 27.27 -5.25
N CYS A 585 14.99 27.59 -5.28
CA CYS A 585 15.97 26.86 -6.08
C CYS A 585 16.98 26.17 -5.15
N LEU A 586 17.29 24.92 -5.44
CA LEU A 586 18.31 24.13 -4.76
C LEU A 586 19.20 23.49 -5.82
N ASP A 587 20.40 24.01 -5.96
CA ASP A 587 21.42 23.48 -6.88
C ASP A 587 22.54 22.87 -6.05
N GLY A 588 22.82 21.60 -6.29
CA GLY A 588 23.86 20.86 -5.59
C GLY A 588 24.79 20.13 -6.54
N THR A 589 26.05 20.07 -6.18
CA THR A 589 26.99 19.14 -6.79
C THR A 589 27.74 18.39 -5.72
N GLY A 590 28.35 17.31 -6.14
CA GLY A 590 29.53 16.91 -5.43
C GLY A 590 30.19 15.70 -6.03
N HIS A 591 31.23 15.31 -5.33
CA HIS A 591 32.22 14.43 -5.90
C HIS A 591 32.86 13.58 -4.81
N TYR A 592 33.14 12.35 -5.17
CA TYR A 592 33.98 11.45 -4.41
C TYR A 592 35.44 11.66 -4.84
N ALA A 593 36.28 12.09 -3.91
CA ALA A 593 37.72 12.19 -4.08
C ALA A 593 38.42 11.62 -2.84
N ASP A 594 39.44 10.78 -3.03
CA ASP A 594 40.36 10.34 -1.98
C ASP A 594 39.71 9.87 -0.66
N LYS A 595 38.66 9.04 -0.74
CA LYS A 595 37.88 8.50 0.40
C LYS A 595 37.03 9.52 1.17
N GLU A 596 36.89 10.71 0.62
CA GLU A 596 36.03 11.77 1.12
C GLU A 596 34.95 12.09 0.07
N PHE A 597 33.82 12.55 0.56
CA PHE A 597 32.72 13.03 -0.26
C PHE A 597 32.58 14.52 -0.01
N HIS A 598 32.75 15.30 -1.06
CA HIS A 598 32.62 16.75 -1.02
C HIS A 598 31.33 17.15 -1.70
N SER A 599 30.47 17.84 -0.96
CA SER A 599 29.18 18.32 -1.43
C SER A 599 29.08 19.82 -1.31
N THR A 600 28.54 20.48 -2.33
CA THR A 600 28.16 21.88 -2.28
C THR A 600 26.69 22.01 -2.65
N TYR A 601 25.93 22.79 -1.87
CA TYR A 601 24.51 23.04 -2.11
C TYR A 601 24.24 24.53 -2.00
N ASN A 602 23.75 25.11 -3.09
CA ASN A 602 23.26 26.47 -3.14
C ASN A 602 21.74 26.43 -3.02
N PHE A 603 21.23 26.95 -1.92
CA PHE A 603 19.81 27.17 -1.69
C PHE A 603 19.50 28.64 -1.90
N THR A 604 18.52 28.94 -2.74
CA THR A 604 18.01 30.30 -2.91
C THR A 604 16.49 30.33 -2.72
N TYR A 605 16.03 31.29 -1.93
CA TYR A 605 14.62 31.57 -1.70
C TYR A 605 14.35 33.04 -1.97
N GLY A 606 13.31 33.36 -2.73
CA GLY A 606 12.96 34.74 -3.03
C GLY A 606 11.60 34.88 -3.68
N TYR A 607 11.25 36.14 -3.98
CA TYR A 607 10.01 36.51 -4.66
C TYR A 607 10.34 37.16 -6.01
N GLY A 608 9.55 36.88 -7.05
CA GLY A 608 9.79 37.52 -8.36
C GLY A 608 8.77 37.13 -9.43
N HIS A 609 8.81 37.86 -10.55
CA HIS A 609 7.95 37.62 -11.72
C HIS A 609 8.63 36.80 -12.83
N ASP A 610 9.96 36.67 -12.80
CA ASP A 610 10.77 35.98 -13.83
C ASP A 610 11.26 34.59 -13.39
N LEU A 611 11.37 33.66 -14.35
CA LEU A 611 11.79 32.25 -14.17
C LEU A 611 13.30 32.02 -13.94
N LYS A 612 14.08 33.02 -13.49
CA LYS A 612 15.55 32.92 -13.38
C LYS A 612 15.99 32.81 -11.93
N CYS A 613 16.74 31.77 -11.53
CA CYS A 613 17.25 31.54 -10.15
C CYS A 613 18.25 32.58 -9.58
N LEU A 614 18.32 33.79 -10.15
CA LEU A 614 19.12 34.91 -9.65
C LEU A 614 18.16 35.94 -9.07
N THR A 615 18.31 36.30 -7.79
CA THR A 615 17.58 37.42 -7.18
C THR A 615 18.54 38.27 -6.35
N THR A 616 18.50 39.58 -6.58
CA THR A 616 19.09 40.61 -5.72
C THR A 616 18.32 40.79 -4.41
N GLU A 617 17.10 40.24 -4.31
CA GLU A 617 16.24 40.27 -3.12
C GLU A 617 15.80 38.85 -2.75
N GLY A 618 16.37 38.29 -1.69
CA GLY A 618 16.07 36.92 -1.23
C GLY A 618 17.11 36.36 -0.26
N PHE A 619 16.81 35.19 0.30
CA PHE A 619 17.75 34.43 1.12
C PHE A 619 18.58 33.51 0.23
N MET A 620 19.90 33.57 0.36
CA MET A 620 20.81 32.63 -0.27
C MET A 620 21.65 31.97 0.81
N ALA A 621 21.76 30.65 0.77
CA ALA A 621 22.65 29.88 1.61
C ALA A 621 23.50 28.96 0.75
N ASN A 622 24.80 29.00 0.97
CA ASN A 622 25.73 28.03 0.40
C ASN A 622 26.17 27.08 1.51
N ILE A 623 25.79 25.82 1.37
CA ILE A 623 26.10 24.76 2.32
C ILE A 623 27.19 23.91 1.70
N THR A 624 28.34 23.87 2.34
CA THR A 624 29.42 22.96 1.99
C THR A 624 29.50 21.86 3.04
N GLY A 625 29.65 20.63 2.57
CA GLY A 625 29.70 19.44 3.40
C GLY A 625 30.86 18.58 2.97
N THR A 626 31.57 18.04 3.96
CA THR A 626 32.56 16.99 3.74
C THR A 626 32.17 15.80 4.58
N ALA A 627 32.13 14.63 3.97
CA ALA A 627 31.87 13.38 4.66
C ALA A 627 33.07 12.46 4.49
N LYS A 628 33.46 11.81 5.58
CA LYS A 628 34.56 10.84 5.60
C LYS A 628 34.03 9.46 5.97
N TYR A 629 34.66 8.42 5.45
CA TYR A 629 34.36 7.07 5.90
C TYR A 629 34.64 6.91 7.39
N SER A 630 33.76 6.22 8.12
CA SER A 630 34.06 5.80 9.48
C SER A 630 35.16 4.72 9.48
N LYS A 631 35.87 4.54 10.60
CA LYS A 631 36.87 3.47 10.74
C LYS A 631 36.29 2.08 10.43
N GLU A 632 35.02 1.83 10.78
CA GLU A 632 34.34 0.57 10.44
C GLU A 632 34.10 0.42 8.93
N GLN A 633 33.78 1.52 8.25
CA GLN A 633 33.58 1.56 6.81
C GLN A 633 34.89 1.36 6.04
N GLU A 634 35.99 1.92 6.54
CA GLU A 634 37.33 1.69 5.96
C GLU A 634 37.75 0.22 6.04
N ILE A 635 37.42 -0.46 7.16
CA ILE A 635 37.68 -1.90 7.33
C ILE A 635 36.81 -2.74 6.39
N LEU A 636 35.56 -2.34 6.15
CA LEU A 636 34.64 -3.01 5.24
C LEU A 636 35.03 -2.80 3.77
N LEU A 637 35.48 -1.61 3.37
CA LEU A 637 35.98 -1.31 2.03
C LEU A 637 37.21 -2.16 1.65
N LYS A 638 38.06 -2.49 2.63
CA LYS A 638 39.17 -3.44 2.44
C LYS A 638 38.70 -4.88 2.17
N LYS A 639 37.50 -5.25 2.61
CA LYS A 639 36.91 -6.60 2.41
C LYS A 639 35.99 -6.68 1.18
N GLN A 640 35.35 -5.58 0.79
CA GLN A 640 34.44 -5.49 -0.36
C GLN A 640 34.59 -4.12 -1.06
N PRO A 641 35.51 -3.97 -2.03
CA PRO A 641 35.88 -2.68 -2.62
C PRO A 641 34.81 -2.05 -3.53
N THR A 642 33.71 -2.74 -3.84
CA THR A 642 32.73 -2.35 -4.88
C THR A 642 31.43 -1.71 -4.36
N ILE A 643 31.26 -1.49 -3.04
CA ILE A 643 30.01 -0.98 -2.46
C ILE A 643 30.22 0.41 -1.82
N LEU A 644 29.66 1.46 -2.43
CA LEU A 644 29.55 2.79 -1.82
C LEU A 644 28.51 2.76 -0.68
N ARG A 645 28.87 3.27 0.50
CA ARG A 645 28.00 3.34 1.68
C ARG A 645 27.98 4.76 2.27
N PRO A 646 26.89 5.19 2.92
CA PRO A 646 26.75 6.55 3.43
C PRO A 646 27.81 6.87 4.51
N MET A 647 28.56 7.96 4.34
CA MET A 647 29.66 8.41 5.20
C MET A 647 29.20 9.22 6.42
N ARG A 648 30.07 9.38 7.43
CA ARG A 648 29.85 10.35 8.53
C ARG A 648 30.15 11.75 8.02
N SER A 649 29.18 12.65 8.10
CA SER A 649 29.26 14.02 7.59
C SER A 649 29.64 15.04 8.67
N SER A 650 30.51 15.98 8.34
CA SER A 650 30.65 17.28 9.02
C SER A 650 30.05 18.37 8.13
N LEU A 651 29.10 19.14 8.67
CA LEU A 651 28.45 20.27 7.99
C LEU A 651 29.10 21.56 8.46
N SER A 652 29.58 22.36 7.52
CA SER A 652 30.09 23.71 7.78
C SER A 652 29.16 24.74 7.12
N PHE A 653 28.57 25.60 7.95
CA PHE A 653 27.77 26.72 7.48
C PHE A 653 28.70 27.91 7.22
N HIS A 654 28.67 28.47 6.02
CA HIS A 654 29.28 29.77 5.73
C HIS A 654 28.14 30.72 5.40
N TRP A 655 28.00 31.75 6.25
CA TRP A 655 26.98 32.78 6.17
C TRP A 655 27.41 33.89 5.23
#